data_AF-A0AAD5T9R5-F1
#
_entry.id   AF-A0AAD5T9R5-F1
#
_cell.length_a   1.000
_cell.length_b   1.000
_cell.length_c   1.000
_cell.angle_alpha   90.00
_cell.angle_beta   90.00
_cell.angle_gamma   90.00
#
_symmetry.space_group_name_H-M   'P 1'
#
loop_
_entity.id
_entity.type
_entity.pdbx_description
1 polymer ?
#
loop_
_entity_poly.entity_id
_entity_poly.type
_entity_poly.pdbx_seq_one_letter_code
_entity_poly.pdbx_strand_id
1 'polypeptide(L)'
;MLAKEAFLEMYHIANSIIFGEKCYSLNDLNHTNKVTTFLSKKPHTNFGHKLTVGDFDAAGKSTLVITAPGYSYSAVQQGSVFLLQNTSQDSTVEIENIAKIQIFGPSDNILGGRFGTDAVVIDFNLDGVDDLVVSAPGYGIYIFFGNREFGLGRKCVKSQLLCKLYADKDFDIVIKGFEPSWGWILAVGDFNGDGNPDLLIGSPYSGNQVSPNCGAVHGFQAKSSPSSVLGVNSADLTLYSPTSQKFEEFGQSIAIIKDLLVVGAPGWRKSPSDSMRGAIFAFDISSERFPLKGTIYGDEEMTGFGAQMITGIFGGELKLFVASPTERSTSAIPKFMDLPGILTPINSRGYAAGTVRLFDRDSFAGQKSLKTVKFSKIKGSKSNARLGGSGWHIGENDLWISEAMADGEKGRIRRFREGNKFSQISECINGLKSGDRFGVSITMYFDNDTLLVVGEINAHLTVRDALNQAMDEEMTRDETVYILGEEVAQYNGAYKVSKGLLEKYGDKRVIDTPITEMGFAGIAVGSALAGLKPVCEFMTFNFSMQAIDQVVNSAAKTRYMSGGTIECPIVFRGPNGAAAGVAAQHSQCFAAWYGSVPGLKVVSPFSAEDAKGLLKAAIRDPNPVVVLENELMYGVSFPVSDEVLGKDFVIEIGKAKIEREGSDITIVAHSRPVQFALDAAEELAKAGISAEVINLRSIRPLDIGAIVTSLKKTNHLITVEGGWPQFGVGSEIAAQIMESDAFDYLDSPIFRVTGADIPMPYAKNLEDLSLPSVVNIVNAARKSLNK
;
A
#
# COMPACT_ATOMS: atom_id res chain seq x y z
N MET A 1 16.70 30.64 -7.28
CA MET A 1 15.85 31.09 -6.16
C MET A 1 14.39 30.74 -6.41
N LEU A 2 13.81 31.06 -7.58
CA LEU A 2 12.46 30.61 -7.98
C LEU A 2 12.26 29.08 -8.05
N ALA A 3 13.31 28.29 -8.25
CA ALA A 3 13.25 26.82 -8.19
C ALA A 3 13.24 26.24 -6.76
N LYS A 4 13.47 27.08 -5.73
CA LYS A 4 13.47 26.66 -4.32
C LYS A 4 12.12 26.92 -3.64
N GLU A 5 11.34 27.88 -4.13
CA GLU A 5 9.97 28.17 -3.65
C GLU A 5 8.96 27.16 -4.21
N ALA A 6 9.06 26.79 -5.50
CA ALA A 6 8.28 25.69 -6.07
C ALA A 6 8.61 24.30 -5.46
N PHE A 7 9.80 24.16 -4.85
CA PHE A 7 10.25 22.93 -4.19
C PHE A 7 9.66 22.76 -2.77
N LEU A 8 9.13 23.84 -2.17
CA LEU A 8 8.48 23.80 -0.85
C LEU A 8 6.96 23.65 -0.94
N GLU A 9 6.31 24.14 -2.00
CA GLU A 9 4.86 23.97 -2.19
C GLU A 9 4.44 22.55 -2.60
N MET A 10 5.34 21.75 -3.18
CA MET A 10 5.06 20.36 -3.55
C MET A 10 5.02 19.36 -2.37
N TYR A 11 5.43 19.76 -1.17
CA TYR A 11 5.57 18.86 -0.02
C TYR A 11 4.32 18.70 0.86
N HIS A 12 3.20 19.36 0.54
CA HIS A 12 1.97 19.28 1.35
C HIS A 12 0.77 18.59 0.68
N ILE A 13 0.93 17.98 -0.49
CA ILE A 13 -0.15 17.21 -1.12
C ILE A 13 -0.22 15.81 -0.48
N ALA A 14 -1.25 15.56 0.31
CA ALA A 14 -1.51 14.26 0.93
C ALA A 14 -1.61 13.15 -0.13
N ASN A 15 -0.60 12.28 -0.24
CA ASN A 15 -0.67 11.13 -1.14
C ASN A 15 -1.76 10.21 -0.63
N SER A 16 -2.77 9.91 -1.43
CA SER A 16 -3.86 9.10 -0.92
C SER A 16 -4.51 8.24 -1.98
N ILE A 17 -4.89 7.02 -1.56
CA ILE A 17 -5.42 5.94 -2.41
C ILE A 17 -6.77 5.53 -1.82
N ILE A 18 -7.71 5.08 -2.63
CA ILE A 18 -9.07 4.73 -2.16
C ILE A 18 -9.39 3.30 -2.62
N PHE A 19 -9.80 2.43 -1.68
CA PHE A 19 -10.28 1.08 -1.98
C PHE A 19 -11.59 0.82 -1.22
N GLY A 20 -12.73 0.85 -1.92
CA GLY A 20 -14.04 0.59 -1.30
C GLY A 20 -14.46 1.69 -0.31
N GLU A 21 -14.76 1.32 0.94
CA GLU A 21 -15.06 2.25 2.04
C GLU A 21 -13.81 2.75 2.79
N LYS A 22 -12.63 2.48 2.22
CA LYS A 22 -11.34 2.77 2.85
C LYS A 22 -10.60 3.84 2.05
N CYS A 23 -10.11 4.86 2.75
CA CYS A 23 -9.25 5.90 2.21
C CYS A 23 -7.89 5.83 2.89
N TYR A 24 -6.81 5.80 2.11
CA TYR A 24 -5.43 5.72 2.59
C TYR A 24 -4.81 7.09 2.43
N SER A 25 -4.19 7.66 3.46
CA SER A 25 -3.42 8.90 3.34
C SER A 25 -2.00 8.69 3.83
N LEU A 26 -1.05 9.18 3.06
CA LEU A 26 0.37 9.25 3.35
C LEU A 26 0.57 10.61 4.01
N ASN A 27 0.69 10.59 5.33
CA ASN A 27 0.90 11.80 6.10
C ASN A 27 2.39 12.13 6.08
N ASP A 28 2.79 13.19 5.37
CA ASP A 28 4.11 13.82 5.54
C ASP A 28 4.04 15.08 6.41
N LEU A 29 3.09 15.13 7.36
CA LEU A 29 2.96 16.25 8.29
C LEU A 29 4.11 16.35 9.32
N ASN A 30 5.02 15.35 9.38
CA ASN A 30 6.14 15.30 10.33
C ASN A 30 7.43 14.61 9.79
N HIS A 31 7.64 14.46 8.48
CA HIS A 31 8.84 13.78 7.91
C HIS A 31 8.99 12.30 8.29
N THR A 32 7.89 11.58 8.55
CA THR A 32 7.94 10.21 9.06
C THR A 32 7.49 9.12 8.09
N ASN A 33 7.15 9.42 6.83
CA ASN A 33 6.83 8.44 5.76
C ASN A 33 5.87 7.30 6.21
N LYS A 34 4.74 7.66 6.83
CA LYS A 34 3.77 6.72 7.42
C LYS A 34 2.40 6.83 6.74
N VAL A 35 1.85 5.69 6.32
CA VAL A 35 0.50 5.57 5.75
C VAL A 35 -0.52 5.24 6.86
N THR A 36 -1.54 6.08 6.97
CA THR A 36 -2.72 5.82 7.82
C THR A 36 -3.87 5.33 6.95
N THR A 37 -4.53 4.25 7.36
CA THR A 37 -5.75 3.76 6.70
C THR A 37 -6.97 4.31 7.41
N PHE A 38 -7.87 4.97 6.69
CA PHE A 38 -9.14 5.45 7.22
C PHE A 38 -10.28 4.55 6.75
N LEU A 39 -11.12 4.09 7.69
CA LEU A 39 -12.34 3.33 7.43
C LEU A 39 -13.56 4.18 7.76
N SER A 40 -14.66 4.05 7.02
CA SER A 40 -15.98 4.50 7.49
C SER A 40 -16.79 3.33 8.03
N LYS A 41 -17.56 3.54 9.11
CA LYS A 41 -18.47 2.52 9.69
C LYS A 41 -19.66 2.18 8.81
N LYS A 42 -19.89 2.94 7.73
CA LYS A 42 -21.13 2.86 6.97
C LYS A 42 -20.93 2.24 5.61
N PRO A 43 -21.71 1.18 5.29
CA PRO A 43 -21.69 0.60 3.98
C PRO A 43 -22.17 1.58 2.89
N HIS A 44 -21.53 1.59 1.72
CA HIS A 44 -21.94 2.33 0.51
C HIS A 44 -21.83 3.87 0.55
N THR A 45 -20.82 4.39 1.24
CA THR A 45 -20.59 5.84 1.44
C THR A 45 -19.87 6.55 0.30
N ASN A 46 -19.29 5.84 -0.67
CA ASN A 46 -18.30 6.38 -1.61
C ASN A 46 -17.20 7.17 -0.86
N PHE A 47 -16.76 6.66 0.29
CA PHE A 47 -15.78 7.33 1.14
C PHE A 47 -14.43 7.50 0.43
N GLY A 48 -13.83 8.68 0.58
CA GLY A 48 -12.59 9.04 -0.10
C GLY A 48 -12.78 9.58 -1.52
N HIS A 49 -13.99 9.88 -1.98
CA HIS A 49 -14.27 10.26 -3.38
C HIS A 49 -13.38 11.40 -3.90
N LYS A 50 -13.10 12.42 -3.06
CA LYS A 50 -12.12 13.47 -3.30
C LYS A 50 -11.31 13.74 -2.04
N LEU A 51 -10.06 14.16 -2.25
CA LEU A 51 -9.09 14.46 -1.21
C LEU A 51 -8.43 15.79 -1.51
N THR A 52 -8.30 16.63 -0.49
CA THR A 52 -7.62 17.93 -0.57
C THR A 52 -7.04 18.29 0.79
N VAL A 53 -6.17 19.29 0.83
CA VAL A 53 -5.46 19.74 2.03
C VAL A 53 -5.49 21.26 2.10
N GLY A 54 -5.61 21.80 3.31
CA GLY A 54 -5.63 23.25 3.53
C GLY A 54 -5.29 23.63 4.97
N ASP A 55 -4.72 24.81 5.18
CA ASP A 55 -4.44 25.41 6.47
C ASP A 55 -5.58 26.34 6.92
N PHE A 56 -6.68 25.74 7.39
CA PHE A 56 -7.92 26.45 7.75
C PHE A 56 -7.84 27.26 9.06
N ASP A 57 -6.72 27.20 9.78
CA ASP A 57 -6.50 27.98 11.02
C ASP A 57 -5.23 28.85 10.98
N ALA A 58 -4.56 28.90 9.82
CA ALA A 58 -3.29 29.59 9.61
C ALA A 58 -2.25 29.24 10.67
N ALA A 59 -2.25 28.01 11.19
CA ALA A 59 -1.28 27.54 12.17
C ALA A 59 0.01 27.02 11.52
N GLY A 60 0.11 27.07 10.19
CA GLY A 60 1.19 26.49 9.40
C GLY A 60 1.11 24.97 9.33
N LYS A 61 -0.07 24.38 9.57
CA LYS A 61 -0.28 22.93 9.57
C LYS A 61 -1.48 22.57 8.71
N SER A 62 -1.24 21.87 7.61
CA SER A 62 -2.31 21.44 6.72
C SER A 62 -3.24 20.41 7.38
N THR A 63 -4.53 20.60 7.17
CA THR A 63 -5.63 19.72 7.54
C THR A 63 -6.03 18.88 6.34
N LEU A 64 -6.14 17.57 6.51
CA LEU A 64 -6.61 16.68 5.45
C LEU A 64 -8.15 16.71 5.38
N VAL A 65 -8.68 16.83 4.16
CA VAL A 65 -10.11 16.81 3.87
C VAL A 65 -10.45 15.57 3.06
N ILE A 66 -11.45 14.82 3.52
CA ILE A 66 -11.91 13.56 2.90
C ILE A 66 -13.41 13.64 2.62
N THR A 67 -13.82 13.45 1.36
CA THR A 67 -15.24 13.49 1.00
C THR A 67 -15.87 12.10 0.91
N ALA A 68 -17.17 12.02 1.20
CA ALA A 68 -17.96 10.80 1.21
C ALA A 68 -19.39 11.08 0.70
N PRO A 69 -19.58 11.29 -0.61
CA PRO A 69 -20.85 11.74 -1.20
C PRO A 69 -22.01 10.76 -1.02
N GLY A 70 -21.75 9.47 -0.83
CA GLY A 70 -22.77 8.47 -0.54
C GLY A 70 -23.14 8.37 0.95
N TYR A 71 -22.47 9.09 1.85
CA TYR A 71 -22.65 8.95 3.29
C TYR A 71 -24.05 9.35 3.74
N SER A 72 -24.75 8.49 4.49
CA SER A 72 -26.10 8.79 4.98
C SER A 72 -26.48 8.07 6.28
N TYR A 73 -27.40 8.64 7.07
CA TYR A 73 -28.08 7.99 8.21
C TYR A 73 -29.49 7.46 7.85
N SER A 74 -29.98 7.68 6.63
CA SER A 74 -31.28 7.23 6.13
C SER A 74 -31.14 6.70 4.69
N ALA A 75 -32.22 6.33 4.01
CA ALA A 75 -32.17 5.83 2.62
C ALA A 75 -31.78 6.91 1.57
N VAL A 76 -31.40 8.11 2.00
CA VAL A 76 -31.16 9.28 1.14
C VAL A 76 -29.66 9.61 1.12
N GLN A 77 -28.99 9.60 -0.04
CA GLN A 77 -27.54 9.88 -0.17
C GLN A 77 -27.19 11.35 0.15
N GLN A 78 -27.20 11.70 1.44
CA GLN A 78 -27.00 13.07 1.94
C GLN A 78 -25.59 13.61 1.69
N GLY A 79 -24.58 12.74 1.82
CA GLY A 79 -23.17 13.06 1.65
C GLY A 79 -22.54 13.68 2.90
N SER A 80 -21.21 13.56 3.03
CA SER A 80 -20.44 14.11 4.16
C SER A 80 -19.00 14.42 3.78
N VAL A 81 -18.37 15.33 4.52
CA VAL A 81 -16.94 15.65 4.43
C VAL A 81 -16.32 15.58 5.83
N PHE A 82 -15.11 15.01 5.93
CA PHE A 82 -14.37 14.83 7.16
C PHE A 82 -13.07 15.63 7.12
N LEU A 83 -12.76 16.35 8.19
CA LEU A 83 -11.51 17.10 8.34
C LEU A 83 -10.69 16.52 9.49
N LEU A 84 -9.42 16.26 9.20
CA LEU A 84 -8.46 15.65 10.13
C LEU A 84 -7.32 16.62 10.40
N GLN A 85 -7.20 17.02 11.67
CA GLN A 85 -6.09 17.81 12.14
C GLN A 85 -5.08 16.92 12.86
N ASN A 86 -3.87 16.83 12.29
CA ASN A 86 -2.66 16.29 12.90
C ASN A 86 -2.83 14.93 13.64
N THR A 87 -2.90 13.84 12.88
CA THR A 87 -2.89 12.47 13.41
C THR A 87 -1.55 11.79 13.10
N SER A 88 -0.71 11.60 14.13
CA SER A 88 0.52 10.81 14.05
C SER A 88 0.23 9.31 14.26
N GLN A 89 -0.80 8.78 13.58
CA GLN A 89 -1.26 7.41 13.82
C GLN A 89 -0.75 6.43 12.75
N ASP A 90 -0.04 5.41 13.22
CA ASP A 90 0.45 4.27 12.44
C ASP A 90 -0.50 3.09 12.53
N SER A 91 -1.73 3.25 12.04
CA SER A 91 -2.72 2.19 12.08
C SER A 91 -3.88 2.39 11.11
N THR A 92 -4.71 1.35 11.00
CA THR A 92 -6.07 1.45 10.47
C THR A 92 -6.98 2.06 11.52
N VAL A 93 -7.71 3.10 11.13
CA VAL A 93 -8.51 3.92 12.05
C VAL A 93 -9.86 4.24 11.43
N GLU A 94 -10.90 4.19 12.24
CA GLU A 94 -12.24 4.61 11.82
C GLU A 94 -12.31 6.14 11.82
N ILE A 95 -12.65 6.73 10.66
CA ILE A 95 -12.66 8.17 10.42
C ILE A 95 -13.57 8.90 11.40
N GLU A 96 -14.72 8.30 11.76
CA GLU A 96 -15.69 8.89 12.68
C GLU A 96 -15.14 9.03 14.11
N ASN A 97 -14.07 8.32 14.45
CA ASN A 97 -13.45 8.38 15.78
C ASN A 97 -12.31 9.41 15.87
N ILE A 98 -11.74 9.82 14.73
CA ILE A 98 -10.56 10.69 14.70
C ILE A 98 -10.78 12.03 14.00
N ALA A 99 -11.78 12.13 13.11
CA ALA A 99 -12.13 13.37 12.48
C ALA A 99 -12.41 14.42 13.57
N LYS A 100 -11.83 15.60 13.41
CA LYS A 100 -12.11 16.73 14.31
C LYS A 100 -13.39 17.42 13.92
N ILE A 101 -13.65 17.49 12.61
CA ILE A 101 -14.85 18.08 12.05
C ILE A 101 -15.46 17.09 11.05
N GLN A 102 -16.76 16.90 11.17
CA GLN A 102 -17.58 16.25 10.14
C GLN A 102 -18.66 17.23 9.69
N ILE A 103 -18.72 17.48 8.39
CA ILE A 103 -19.74 18.30 7.76
C ILE A 103 -20.75 17.37 7.09
N PHE A 104 -22.01 17.48 7.46
CA PHE A 104 -23.11 16.76 6.83
C PHE A 104 -23.70 17.57 5.69
N GLY A 105 -24.08 16.90 4.61
CA GLY A 105 -24.83 17.55 3.54
C GLY A 105 -26.19 18.09 4.01
N PRO A 106 -26.86 18.93 3.19
CA PRO A 106 -28.14 19.55 3.53
C PRO A 106 -29.23 18.52 3.90
N SER A 107 -30.04 18.82 4.91
CA SER A 107 -31.02 17.87 5.47
C SER A 107 -32.31 17.71 4.65
N ASP A 108 -32.67 18.71 3.85
CA ASP A 108 -33.84 18.76 2.97
C ASP A 108 -33.57 18.13 1.58
N ASN A 109 -32.42 17.47 1.43
CA ASN A 109 -31.94 16.91 0.18
C ASN A 109 -32.58 15.54 -0.13
N ILE A 110 -33.91 15.52 -0.34
CA ILE A 110 -34.75 14.31 -0.47
C ILE A 110 -34.45 13.50 -1.75
N LEU A 111 -33.62 14.03 -2.68
CA LEU A 111 -33.33 13.44 -3.99
C LEU A 111 -31.85 13.00 -4.21
N GLY A 112 -31.01 13.01 -3.16
CA GLY A 112 -29.67 12.43 -3.25
C GLY A 112 -28.59 13.34 -3.85
N GLY A 113 -28.54 14.60 -3.43
CA GLY A 113 -27.58 15.60 -3.90
C GLY A 113 -26.11 15.40 -3.47
N ARG A 114 -25.74 14.26 -2.89
CA ARG A 114 -24.35 13.76 -2.83
C ARG A 114 -23.32 14.82 -2.43
N PHE A 115 -23.57 15.50 -1.32
CA PHE A 115 -22.64 16.52 -0.80
C PHE A 115 -21.24 15.94 -0.58
N GLY A 116 -20.21 16.63 -1.08
CA GLY A 116 -18.86 16.10 -1.14
C GLY A 116 -18.56 15.32 -2.43
N THR A 117 -19.32 15.55 -3.51
CA THR A 117 -18.97 15.00 -4.82
C THR A 117 -17.62 15.55 -5.29
N ASP A 118 -17.36 16.83 -5.05
CA ASP A 118 -16.03 17.40 -5.20
C ASP A 118 -15.72 18.38 -4.07
N ALA A 119 -14.44 18.64 -3.85
CA ALA A 119 -13.96 19.62 -2.86
C ALA A 119 -12.61 20.20 -3.29
N VAL A 120 -12.43 21.50 -3.05
CA VAL A 120 -11.19 22.24 -3.30
C VAL A 120 -10.90 23.19 -2.14
N VAL A 121 -9.65 23.63 -2.05
CA VAL A 121 -9.19 24.60 -1.06
C VAL A 121 -8.71 25.85 -1.79
N ILE A 122 -9.11 27.00 -1.27
CA ILE A 122 -8.82 28.32 -1.84
C ILE A 122 -9.01 29.37 -0.73
N ASP A 123 -8.22 30.42 -0.71
CA ASP A 123 -8.53 31.62 0.08
C ASP A 123 -9.53 32.48 -0.72
N PHE A 124 -10.83 32.22 -0.56
CA PHE A 124 -11.86 32.86 -1.38
C PHE A 124 -12.20 34.27 -0.89
N ASN A 125 -12.01 34.53 0.40
CA ASN A 125 -12.27 35.82 1.03
C ASN A 125 -11.01 36.71 1.15
N LEU A 126 -9.87 36.26 0.63
CA LEU A 126 -8.59 36.97 0.63
C LEU A 126 -8.13 37.41 2.03
N ASP A 127 -8.41 36.62 3.05
CA ASP A 127 -8.00 36.90 4.43
C ASP A 127 -6.64 36.26 4.80
N GLY A 128 -6.03 35.54 3.85
CA GLY A 128 -4.76 34.84 4.01
C GLY A 128 -4.89 33.48 4.68
N VAL A 129 -6.11 32.97 4.88
CA VAL A 129 -6.41 31.65 5.43
C VAL A 129 -7.13 30.81 4.37
N ASP A 130 -6.80 29.52 4.29
CA ASP A 130 -7.45 28.61 3.36
C ASP A 130 -8.93 28.41 3.73
N ASP A 131 -9.82 28.46 2.73
CA ASP A 131 -11.24 28.12 2.84
C ASP A 131 -11.55 26.78 2.18
N LEU A 132 -12.57 26.09 2.70
CA LEU A 132 -13.03 24.82 2.14
C LEU A 132 -14.26 25.04 1.25
N VAL A 133 -14.16 24.64 -0.01
CA VAL A 133 -15.28 24.64 -0.96
C VAL A 133 -15.74 23.22 -1.22
N VAL A 134 -17.03 22.94 -1.06
CA VAL A 134 -17.61 21.60 -1.25
C VAL A 134 -18.84 21.66 -2.14
N SER A 135 -18.91 20.78 -3.14
CA SER A 135 -20.06 20.70 -4.04
C SER A 135 -21.09 19.64 -3.62
N ALA A 136 -22.36 19.97 -3.90
CA ALA A 136 -23.49 19.06 -3.93
C ALA A 136 -24.18 19.21 -5.30
N PRO A 137 -23.87 18.34 -6.28
CA PRO A 137 -24.34 18.49 -7.65
C PRO A 137 -25.86 18.68 -7.75
N GLY A 138 -26.28 19.74 -8.44
CA GLY A 138 -27.70 20.09 -8.61
C GLY A 138 -28.38 20.70 -7.39
N TYR A 139 -27.64 20.95 -6.30
CA TYR A 139 -28.14 21.57 -5.07
C TYR A 139 -27.43 22.88 -4.76
N GLY A 140 -26.09 22.87 -4.74
CA GLY A 140 -25.29 24.08 -4.47
C GLY A 140 -23.82 23.78 -4.22
N ILE A 141 -23.01 24.85 -4.21
CA ILE A 141 -21.63 24.84 -3.73
C ILE A 141 -21.60 25.60 -2.41
N TYR A 142 -20.94 25.04 -1.41
CA TYR A 142 -20.85 25.58 -0.06
C TYR A 142 -19.41 25.92 0.26
N ILE A 143 -19.17 27.13 0.75
CA ILE A 143 -17.86 27.62 1.15
C ILE A 143 -17.88 27.81 2.67
N PHE A 144 -16.87 27.25 3.32
CA PHE A 144 -16.64 27.35 4.75
C PHE A 144 -15.32 28.07 4.97
N PHE A 145 -15.37 29.24 5.60
CA PHE A 145 -14.19 30.06 5.80
C PHE A 145 -13.24 29.46 6.84
N GLY A 146 -11.94 29.50 6.54
CA GLY A 146 -10.88 29.25 7.51
C GLY A 146 -10.76 30.45 8.44
N ASN A 147 -10.69 30.24 9.76
CA ASN A 147 -10.47 31.34 10.71
C ASN A 147 -10.22 30.86 12.15
N ARG A 148 -9.30 31.52 12.88
CA ARG A 148 -9.02 31.26 14.31
C ARG A 148 -10.14 31.71 15.27
N GLU A 149 -10.94 32.70 14.90
CA GLU A 149 -11.92 33.35 15.79
C GLU A 149 -13.38 33.21 15.37
N PHE A 150 -13.73 32.95 14.09
CA PHE A 150 -15.14 32.94 13.64
C PHE A 150 -15.54 31.85 12.61
N GLY A 151 -14.60 31.06 12.08
CA GLY A 151 -14.80 30.10 10.97
C GLY A 151 -14.72 28.63 11.40
N LEU A 152 -14.26 27.74 10.50
CA LEU A 152 -14.03 26.30 10.79
C LEU A 152 -13.26 26.07 12.10
N GLY A 153 -12.33 26.97 12.45
CA GLY A 153 -11.61 26.96 13.72
C GLY A 153 -12.51 27.18 14.94
N ARG A 154 -13.34 28.24 15.01
CA ARG A 154 -14.08 28.57 16.25
C ARG A 154 -15.27 27.66 16.54
N LYS A 155 -15.93 27.10 15.50
CA LYS A 155 -17.10 26.22 15.70
C LYS A 155 -16.78 24.94 16.49
N CYS A 156 -15.49 24.60 16.63
CA CYS A 156 -15.04 23.32 17.17
C CYS A 156 -13.97 23.39 18.29
N VAL A 157 -13.43 24.58 18.63
CA VAL A 157 -12.23 24.75 19.50
C VAL A 157 -12.41 24.49 21.01
N LYS A 158 -13.56 24.05 21.51
CA LYS A 158 -13.76 23.81 22.97
C LYS A 158 -13.99 22.37 23.41
N SER A 159 -13.86 21.38 22.53
CA SER A 159 -14.22 19.99 22.84
C SER A 159 -13.20 18.99 22.31
N GLN A 160 -12.81 18.00 23.13
CA GLN A 160 -12.04 16.83 22.68
C GLN A 160 -12.87 15.85 21.82
N LEU A 161 -14.18 16.09 21.66
CA LEU A 161 -15.12 15.30 20.86
C LEU A 161 -15.28 15.85 19.45
N LEU A 162 -15.64 14.97 18.51
CA LEU A 162 -16.00 15.27 17.11
C LEU A 162 -17.00 16.45 17.03
N CYS A 163 -16.62 17.47 16.28
CA CYS A 163 -17.47 18.60 15.94
C CYS A 163 -18.33 18.28 14.71
N LYS A 164 -19.64 18.53 14.79
CA LYS A 164 -20.61 18.23 13.73
C LYS A 164 -21.17 19.53 13.17
N LEU A 165 -20.95 19.75 11.88
CA LEU A 165 -21.49 20.89 11.13
C LEU A 165 -22.47 20.40 10.06
N TYR A 166 -23.36 21.28 9.61
CA TYR A 166 -24.36 20.98 8.61
C TYR A 166 -24.33 22.02 7.49
N ALA A 167 -24.20 21.56 6.24
CA ALA A 167 -24.10 22.42 5.07
C ALA A 167 -25.34 23.28 4.80
N ASP A 168 -26.47 23.05 5.48
CA ASP A 168 -27.67 23.90 5.41
C ASP A 168 -27.67 25.04 6.44
N LYS A 169 -26.75 25.02 7.42
CA LYS A 169 -26.73 25.96 8.57
C LYS A 169 -25.38 26.62 8.79
N ASP A 170 -24.30 25.91 8.47
CA ASP A 170 -22.96 26.22 8.95
C ASP A 170 -22.01 26.77 7.88
N PHE A 171 -22.48 26.95 6.65
CA PHE A 171 -21.71 27.57 5.57
C PHE A 171 -21.60 29.08 5.74
N ASP A 172 -20.56 29.68 5.16
CA ASP A 172 -20.36 31.13 5.11
C ASP A 172 -20.87 31.71 3.78
N ILE A 173 -20.62 30.99 2.68
CA ILE A 173 -21.19 31.30 1.37
C ILE A 173 -21.87 30.08 0.76
N VAL A 174 -23.02 30.29 0.13
CA VAL A 174 -23.62 29.31 -0.77
C VAL A 174 -23.75 29.88 -2.18
N ILE A 175 -23.25 29.14 -3.17
CA ILE A 175 -23.44 29.44 -4.59
C ILE A 175 -24.54 28.54 -5.14
N LYS A 176 -25.70 29.14 -5.40
CA LYS A 176 -26.90 28.44 -5.86
C LYS A 176 -26.91 28.33 -7.39
N GLY A 177 -27.23 27.15 -7.89
CA GLY A 177 -27.51 26.88 -9.29
C GLY A 177 -28.74 26.01 -9.43
N PHE A 178 -29.47 26.16 -10.55
CA PHE A 178 -30.75 25.49 -10.78
C PHE A 178 -30.66 24.33 -11.78
N GLU A 179 -29.44 23.89 -12.13
CA GLU A 179 -29.22 22.93 -13.21
C GLU A 179 -28.86 21.53 -12.68
N PRO A 180 -29.30 20.43 -13.32
CA PRO A 180 -29.17 19.04 -12.84
C PRO A 180 -27.75 18.53 -12.55
N SER A 181 -26.72 19.32 -12.86
CA SER A 181 -25.30 18.96 -12.70
C SER A 181 -24.43 20.16 -12.34
N TRP A 182 -25.04 21.21 -11.79
CA TRP A 182 -24.35 22.36 -11.22
C TRP A 182 -23.39 21.92 -10.12
N GLY A 183 -22.10 22.27 -10.20
CA GLY A 183 -21.12 21.86 -9.19
C GLY A 183 -20.59 20.43 -9.37
N TRP A 184 -20.56 19.93 -10.61
CA TRP A 184 -20.08 18.58 -10.90
C TRP A 184 -18.60 18.39 -10.60
N ILE A 185 -17.78 19.37 -11.01
CA ILE A 185 -16.35 19.45 -10.75
C ILE A 185 -16.01 20.87 -10.32
N LEU A 186 -15.05 20.99 -9.41
CA LEU A 186 -14.48 22.23 -8.91
C LEU A 186 -13.01 22.30 -9.31
N ALA A 187 -12.55 23.48 -9.70
CA ALA A 187 -11.14 23.75 -9.94
C ALA A 187 -10.77 25.12 -9.36
N VAL A 188 -9.49 25.29 -9.04
CA VAL A 188 -8.96 26.54 -8.51
C VAL A 188 -7.85 27.02 -9.41
N GLY A 189 -7.83 28.31 -9.67
CA GLY A 189 -6.70 29.00 -10.27
C GLY A 189 -7.08 30.39 -10.75
N ASP A 190 -6.05 31.20 -10.95
CA ASP A 190 -6.19 32.60 -11.34
C ASP A 190 -6.62 32.68 -12.81
N PHE A 191 -7.90 32.98 -13.07
CA PHE A 191 -8.40 33.12 -14.45
C PHE A 191 -8.47 34.57 -14.90
N ASN A 192 -8.32 35.55 -14.01
CA ASN A 192 -8.40 36.97 -14.35
C ASN A 192 -7.01 37.66 -14.39
N GLY A 193 -5.95 36.95 -14.00
CA GLY A 193 -4.57 37.41 -13.97
C GLY A 193 -4.26 38.37 -12.83
N ASP A 194 -5.09 38.42 -11.78
CA ASP A 194 -4.91 39.34 -10.66
C ASP A 194 -3.94 38.82 -9.59
N GLY A 195 -3.43 37.60 -9.76
CA GLY A 195 -2.49 36.94 -8.88
C GLY A 195 -3.15 36.17 -7.73
N ASN A 196 -4.48 36.23 -7.59
CA ASN A 196 -5.22 35.45 -6.61
C ASN A 196 -5.89 34.26 -7.31
N PRO A 197 -5.92 33.09 -6.66
CA PRO A 197 -6.66 31.96 -7.18
C PRO A 197 -8.17 32.25 -7.17
N ASP A 198 -8.86 31.90 -8.24
CA ASP A 198 -10.31 32.00 -8.35
C ASP A 198 -10.98 30.60 -8.35
N LEU A 199 -12.29 30.57 -8.11
CA LEU A 199 -13.08 29.34 -8.12
C LEU A 199 -13.73 29.10 -9.48
N LEU A 200 -13.46 27.94 -10.09
CA LEU A 200 -14.12 27.46 -11.31
C LEU A 200 -15.05 26.29 -11.02
N ILE A 201 -16.24 26.32 -11.61
CA ILE A 201 -17.30 25.34 -11.42
C ILE A 201 -17.72 24.78 -12.77
N GLY A 202 -17.57 23.47 -12.96
CA GLY A 202 -18.03 22.76 -14.14
C GLY A 202 -19.44 22.20 -13.99
N SER A 203 -20.22 22.31 -15.08
CA SER A 203 -21.62 21.91 -15.17
C SER A 203 -21.86 21.20 -16.51
N PRO A 204 -21.43 19.94 -16.70
CA PRO A 204 -21.39 19.23 -17.99
C PRO A 204 -22.73 19.05 -18.71
N TYR A 205 -23.86 19.26 -18.02
CA TYR A 205 -25.20 19.12 -18.59
C TYR A 205 -26.03 20.40 -18.52
N SER A 206 -25.39 21.53 -18.22
CA SER A 206 -26.03 22.85 -18.30
C SER A 206 -26.27 23.30 -19.74
N GLY A 207 -27.05 24.36 -19.93
CA GLY A 207 -27.19 24.96 -21.24
C GLY A 207 -28.04 26.22 -21.25
N ASN A 208 -27.91 27.00 -22.31
CA ASN A 208 -28.71 28.19 -22.54
C ASN A 208 -29.74 27.95 -23.67
N GLN A 209 -30.51 28.97 -24.04
CA GLN A 209 -31.53 28.84 -25.10
C GLN A 209 -30.97 28.48 -26.48
N VAL A 210 -29.67 28.74 -26.72
CA VAL A 210 -28.97 28.47 -27.98
C VAL A 210 -28.34 27.07 -27.99
N SER A 211 -27.89 26.60 -26.82
CA SER A 211 -27.08 25.38 -26.65
C SER A 211 -27.55 24.55 -25.45
N PRO A 212 -28.79 24.00 -25.47
CA PRO A 212 -29.34 23.29 -24.32
C PRO A 212 -28.59 21.96 -24.09
N ASN A 213 -28.20 21.68 -22.83
CA ASN A 213 -27.51 20.47 -22.39
C ASN A 213 -26.13 20.24 -23.05
N CYS A 214 -25.41 21.31 -23.40
CA CYS A 214 -24.06 21.21 -23.98
C CYS A 214 -22.96 21.28 -22.90
N GLY A 215 -23.28 21.85 -21.74
CA GLY A 215 -22.39 22.06 -20.62
C GLY A 215 -21.79 23.47 -20.56
N ALA A 216 -21.32 23.86 -19.38
CA ALA A 216 -20.73 25.16 -19.10
C ALA A 216 -19.69 25.12 -17.97
N VAL A 217 -18.85 26.14 -17.92
CA VAL A 217 -17.95 26.44 -16.82
C VAL A 217 -18.23 27.85 -16.32
N HIS A 218 -18.29 28.01 -15.00
CA HIS A 218 -18.55 29.29 -14.34
C HIS A 218 -17.39 29.64 -13.42
N GLY A 219 -16.88 30.86 -13.52
CA GLY A 219 -15.81 31.36 -12.65
C GLY A 219 -16.35 32.41 -11.69
N PHE A 220 -15.90 32.33 -10.44
CA PHE A 220 -16.18 33.27 -9.37
C PHE A 220 -14.85 33.76 -8.83
N GLN A 221 -14.66 35.07 -8.88
CA GLN A 221 -13.42 35.69 -8.41
C GLN A 221 -13.38 35.71 -6.88
N ALA A 222 -12.20 35.43 -6.32
CA ALA A 222 -11.97 35.63 -4.90
C ALA A 222 -12.03 37.13 -4.57
N LYS A 223 -12.69 37.50 -3.47
CA LYS A 223 -12.94 38.91 -3.11
C LYS A 223 -12.86 39.07 -1.60
N SER A 224 -12.31 40.20 -1.13
CA SER A 224 -12.13 40.50 0.30
C SER A 224 -13.42 40.51 1.15
N SER A 225 -14.59 40.61 0.52
CA SER A 225 -15.89 40.69 1.18
C SER A 225 -16.97 40.15 0.23
N PRO A 226 -16.99 38.83 0.00
CA PRO A 226 -17.92 38.23 -0.93
C PRO A 226 -19.33 38.20 -0.32
N SER A 227 -20.36 38.17 -1.17
CA SER A 227 -21.74 38.03 -0.70
C SER A 227 -21.96 36.62 -0.16
N SER A 228 -22.68 36.47 0.95
CA SER A 228 -22.99 35.18 1.58
C SER A 228 -23.91 34.27 0.75
N VAL A 229 -24.58 34.82 -0.26
CA VAL A 229 -25.37 34.07 -1.23
C VAL A 229 -25.03 34.58 -2.63
N LEU A 230 -24.51 33.67 -3.46
CA LEU A 230 -24.23 33.92 -4.86
C LEU A 230 -25.13 33.05 -5.73
N GLY A 231 -25.42 33.51 -6.94
CA GLY A 231 -26.17 32.74 -7.92
C GLY A 231 -25.29 32.42 -9.13
N VAL A 232 -25.64 31.40 -9.91
CA VAL A 232 -24.97 31.13 -11.19
C VAL A 232 -24.87 32.36 -12.10
N ASN A 233 -25.86 33.25 -12.08
CA ASN A 233 -25.88 34.47 -12.88
C ASN A 233 -24.94 35.58 -12.36
N SER A 234 -24.37 35.42 -11.16
CA SER A 234 -23.36 36.35 -10.62
C SER A 234 -21.94 35.85 -10.84
N ALA A 235 -21.74 34.80 -11.65
CA ALA A 235 -20.42 34.35 -12.04
C ALA A 235 -19.70 35.45 -12.83
N ASP A 236 -18.46 35.77 -12.44
CA ASP A 236 -17.60 36.74 -13.12
C ASP A 236 -17.14 36.22 -14.50
N LEU A 237 -17.16 34.90 -14.68
CA LEU A 237 -16.92 34.22 -15.95
C LEU A 237 -18.03 33.19 -16.20
N THR A 238 -18.56 33.11 -17.41
CA THR A 238 -19.37 31.97 -17.87
C THR A 238 -18.96 31.58 -19.28
N LEU A 239 -18.44 30.36 -19.42
CA LEU A 239 -18.05 29.76 -20.69
C LEU A 239 -19.04 28.65 -21.03
N TYR A 240 -19.74 28.82 -22.14
CA TYR A 240 -20.54 27.75 -22.75
C TYR A 240 -19.71 27.02 -23.80
N SER A 241 -20.10 25.79 -24.09
CA SER A 241 -19.44 25.02 -25.15
C SER A 241 -19.43 25.76 -26.50
N PRO A 242 -18.28 25.84 -27.20
CA PRO A 242 -18.16 26.50 -28.50
C PRO A 242 -18.94 25.83 -29.64
N THR A 243 -19.32 24.56 -29.50
CA THR A 243 -19.89 23.73 -30.58
C THR A 243 -21.41 23.57 -30.52
N SER A 244 -22.04 23.98 -29.42
CA SER A 244 -23.50 23.90 -29.20
C SER A 244 -24.10 22.51 -29.45
N GLN A 245 -23.29 21.46 -29.31
CA GLN A 245 -23.72 20.09 -29.56
C GLN A 245 -24.31 19.51 -28.28
N LYS A 246 -25.58 19.10 -28.33
CA LYS A 246 -26.25 18.52 -27.16
C LYS A 246 -25.48 17.30 -26.65
N PHE A 247 -25.32 17.21 -25.34
CA PHE A 247 -24.71 16.11 -24.61
C PHE A 247 -23.22 15.88 -24.91
N GLU A 248 -22.47 16.95 -25.22
CA GLU A 248 -21.01 16.87 -25.35
C GLU A 248 -20.26 16.91 -24.01
N GLU A 249 -20.96 17.19 -22.91
CA GLU A 249 -20.44 17.13 -21.54
C GLU A 249 -19.34 18.18 -21.27
N PHE A 250 -19.48 19.38 -21.85
CA PHE A 250 -18.51 20.46 -21.67
C PHE A 250 -18.46 20.96 -20.22
N GLY A 251 -17.29 20.91 -19.60
CA GLY A 251 -17.15 21.19 -18.17
C GLY A 251 -17.15 19.93 -17.30
N GLN A 252 -17.00 18.75 -17.90
CA GLN A 252 -16.83 17.49 -17.16
C GLN A 252 -15.51 17.45 -16.39
N SER A 253 -14.46 18.06 -16.96
CA SER A 253 -13.16 18.24 -16.31
C SER A 253 -12.60 19.62 -16.66
N ILE A 254 -11.81 20.19 -15.74
CA ILE A 254 -11.25 21.54 -15.85
C ILE A 254 -9.80 21.48 -15.38
N ALA A 255 -8.90 22.15 -16.11
CA ALA A 255 -7.51 22.31 -15.72
C ALA A 255 -6.98 23.67 -16.18
N ILE A 256 -6.03 24.24 -15.43
CA ILE A 256 -5.32 25.47 -15.82
C ILE A 256 -3.84 25.13 -16.06
N ILE A 257 -3.35 25.49 -17.25
CA ILE A 257 -1.94 25.35 -17.63
C ILE A 257 -1.39 26.72 -18.04
N LYS A 258 -0.63 27.35 -17.14
CA LYS A 258 -0.16 28.73 -17.29
C LYS A 258 -1.35 29.68 -17.53
N ASP A 259 -1.45 30.27 -18.71
CA ASP A 259 -2.48 31.22 -19.16
C ASP A 259 -3.58 30.56 -20.00
N LEU A 260 -3.73 29.24 -19.95
CA LEU A 260 -4.80 28.52 -20.62
C LEU A 260 -5.73 27.85 -19.60
N LEU A 261 -7.03 28.16 -19.72
CA LEU A 261 -8.10 27.37 -19.13
C LEU A 261 -8.51 26.28 -20.11
N VAL A 262 -8.34 25.02 -19.72
CA VAL A 262 -8.68 23.86 -20.53
C VAL A 262 -9.91 23.18 -19.95
N VAL A 263 -10.90 22.95 -20.82
CA VAL A 263 -12.19 22.36 -20.46
C VAL A 263 -12.44 21.09 -21.27
N GLY A 264 -12.74 20.00 -20.58
CA GLY A 264 -13.04 18.71 -21.17
C GLY A 264 -14.51 18.56 -21.56
N ALA A 265 -14.75 17.89 -22.69
CA ALA A 265 -16.06 17.59 -23.26
C ALA A 265 -16.06 16.15 -23.85
N PRO A 266 -16.08 15.11 -23.00
CA PRO A 266 -15.94 13.72 -23.45
C PRO A 266 -17.11 13.20 -24.29
N GLY A 267 -18.28 13.83 -24.21
CA GLY A 267 -19.44 13.48 -25.03
C GLY A 267 -19.34 13.97 -26.48
N TRP A 268 -18.35 14.80 -26.82
CA TRP A 268 -18.24 15.46 -28.13
C TRP A 268 -18.16 14.49 -29.32
N ARG A 269 -18.84 14.85 -30.42
CA ARG A 269 -18.86 14.07 -31.66
C ARG A 269 -18.80 14.96 -32.89
N LYS A 270 -18.04 14.54 -33.91
CA LYS A 270 -17.97 15.26 -35.19
C LYS A 270 -19.29 15.21 -35.98
N SER A 271 -20.08 14.15 -35.84
CA SER A 271 -21.44 13.97 -36.37
C SER A 271 -22.35 13.29 -35.34
N PRO A 272 -23.68 13.50 -35.33
CA PRO A 272 -24.61 12.76 -34.46
C PRO A 272 -24.50 11.23 -34.56
N SER A 273 -24.02 10.71 -35.69
CA SER A 273 -23.79 9.29 -35.94
C SER A 273 -22.43 8.76 -35.46
N ASP A 274 -21.49 9.65 -35.10
CA ASP A 274 -20.12 9.26 -34.76
C ASP A 274 -20.02 8.69 -33.33
N SER A 275 -18.94 7.95 -33.09
CA SER A 275 -18.51 7.57 -31.74
C SER A 275 -18.24 8.81 -30.89
N MET A 276 -18.46 8.72 -29.57
CA MET A 276 -18.10 9.77 -28.61
C MET A 276 -16.58 9.84 -28.48
N ARG A 277 -15.94 10.53 -29.43
CA ARG A 277 -14.50 10.71 -29.44
C ARG A 277 -14.07 11.67 -28.32
N GLY A 278 -14.92 12.62 -27.93
CA GLY A 278 -14.58 13.59 -26.91
C GLY A 278 -13.60 14.66 -27.39
N ALA A 279 -13.49 15.74 -26.63
CA ALA A 279 -12.64 16.88 -26.95
C ALA A 279 -12.16 17.59 -25.68
N ILE A 280 -11.10 18.38 -25.84
CA ILE A 280 -10.71 19.42 -24.87
C ILE A 280 -10.63 20.76 -25.61
N PHE A 281 -11.07 21.82 -24.92
CA PHE A 281 -11.10 23.18 -25.42
C PHE A 281 -10.20 24.06 -24.56
N ALA A 282 -9.23 24.75 -25.17
CA ALA A 282 -8.33 25.65 -24.47
C ALA A 282 -8.71 27.11 -24.75
N PHE A 283 -8.98 27.85 -23.68
CA PHE A 283 -9.31 29.27 -23.69
C PHE A 283 -8.16 30.07 -23.10
N ASP A 284 -7.81 31.18 -23.74
CA ASP A 284 -6.75 32.07 -23.25
C ASP A 284 -7.29 33.00 -22.17
N ILE A 285 -6.88 32.74 -20.93
CA ILE A 285 -7.28 33.52 -19.77
C ILE A 285 -6.46 34.80 -19.59
N SER A 286 -5.41 35.03 -20.38
CA SER A 286 -4.69 36.32 -20.40
C SER A 286 -5.44 37.43 -21.16
N SER A 287 -6.60 37.12 -21.76
CA SER A 287 -7.41 38.06 -22.53
C SER A 287 -8.82 38.17 -21.93
N GLU A 288 -9.32 39.39 -21.79
CA GLU A 288 -10.62 39.73 -21.16
C GLU A 288 -11.85 38.99 -21.74
N ARG A 289 -11.73 38.42 -22.95
CA ARG A 289 -12.82 37.71 -23.63
C ARG A 289 -12.63 36.20 -23.70
N PHE A 290 -11.58 35.67 -23.08
CA PHE A 290 -11.31 34.24 -23.03
C PHE A 290 -11.40 33.56 -24.40
N PRO A 291 -10.71 34.06 -25.45
CA PRO A 291 -10.87 33.52 -26.79
C PRO A 291 -10.41 32.06 -26.83
N LEU A 292 -11.15 31.23 -27.57
CA LEU A 292 -10.76 29.85 -27.85
C LEU A 292 -9.44 29.85 -28.64
N LYS A 293 -8.38 29.31 -28.05
CA LYS A 293 -7.06 29.18 -28.71
C LYS A 293 -6.97 27.95 -29.57
N GLY A 294 -7.61 26.87 -29.15
CA GLY A 294 -7.55 25.62 -29.86
C GLY A 294 -8.46 24.57 -29.25
N THR A 295 -8.82 23.60 -30.08
CA THR A 295 -9.56 22.42 -29.70
C THR A 295 -8.74 21.21 -30.09
N ILE A 296 -8.59 20.25 -29.18
CA ILE A 296 -7.97 18.97 -29.47
C ILE A 296 -9.05 17.91 -29.34
N TYR A 297 -9.23 17.14 -30.40
CA TYR A 297 -10.23 16.09 -30.48
C TYR A 297 -9.61 14.74 -30.15
N GLY A 298 -10.38 13.89 -29.49
CA GLY A 298 -10.06 12.46 -29.43
C GLY A 298 -10.10 11.85 -30.83
N ASP A 299 -9.32 10.80 -31.04
CA ASP A 299 -9.40 9.98 -32.24
C ASP A 299 -10.18 8.67 -31.96
N GLU A 300 -10.19 7.77 -32.92
CA GLU A 300 -10.97 6.52 -32.84
C GLU A 300 -10.55 5.60 -31.70
N GLU A 301 -9.33 5.76 -31.17
CA GLU A 301 -8.80 4.98 -30.04
C GLU A 301 -9.11 5.64 -28.67
N MET A 302 -9.61 6.88 -28.66
CA MET A 302 -9.78 7.71 -27.45
C MET A 302 -11.25 8.08 -27.21
N THR A 303 -12.14 7.09 -27.05
CA THR A 303 -13.55 7.40 -26.78
C THR A 303 -13.75 8.03 -25.40
N GLY A 304 -14.36 9.21 -25.32
CA GLY A 304 -14.51 9.95 -24.07
C GLY A 304 -13.26 10.76 -23.70
N PHE A 305 -12.47 11.18 -24.69
CA PHE A 305 -11.32 12.05 -24.48
C PHE A 305 -11.73 13.36 -23.78
N GLY A 306 -10.95 13.77 -22.78
CA GLY A 306 -11.29 14.94 -21.95
C GLY A 306 -12.22 14.63 -20.78
N ALA A 307 -12.47 13.35 -20.47
CA ALA A 307 -13.23 12.97 -19.28
C ALA A 307 -12.50 13.28 -17.97
N GLN A 308 -11.16 13.24 -17.98
CA GLN A 308 -10.31 13.58 -16.84
C GLN A 308 -9.06 14.32 -17.31
N MET A 309 -8.68 15.34 -16.57
CA MET A 309 -7.50 16.16 -16.82
C MET A 309 -6.78 16.50 -15.53
N ILE A 310 -5.45 16.55 -15.59
CA ILE A 310 -4.60 17.01 -14.49
C ILE A 310 -3.39 17.74 -15.06
N THR A 311 -2.89 18.74 -14.33
CA THR A 311 -1.67 19.45 -14.65
C THR A 311 -0.54 19.00 -13.73
N GLY A 312 0.67 18.93 -14.26
CA GLY A 312 1.84 18.47 -13.50
C GLY A 312 3.14 18.81 -14.21
N ILE A 313 4.26 18.78 -13.48
CA ILE A 313 5.59 19.08 -14.03
C ILE A 313 6.18 17.81 -14.65
N PHE A 314 6.48 17.81 -15.95
CA PHE A 314 7.13 16.70 -16.64
C PHE A 314 8.30 17.21 -17.50
N GLY A 315 9.48 16.61 -17.34
CA GLY A 315 10.71 17.08 -18.00
C GLY A 315 11.10 18.51 -17.58
N GLY A 316 10.75 18.94 -16.36
CA GLY A 316 11.01 20.29 -15.84
C GLY A 316 10.03 21.37 -16.31
N GLU A 317 8.98 21.02 -17.06
CA GLU A 317 7.98 21.96 -17.53
C GLU A 317 6.56 21.59 -17.08
N LEU A 318 5.71 22.59 -16.84
CA LEU A 318 4.28 22.36 -16.58
C LEU A 318 3.60 21.82 -17.85
N LYS A 319 2.98 20.65 -17.74
CA LYS A 319 2.27 19.95 -18.79
C LYS A 319 0.84 19.57 -18.36
N LEU A 320 -0.01 19.29 -19.33
CA LEU A 320 -1.39 18.82 -19.18
C LEU A 320 -1.49 17.36 -19.59
N PHE A 321 -2.06 16.55 -18.70
CA PHE A 321 -2.37 15.15 -18.94
C PHE A 321 -3.86 14.99 -19.17
N VAL A 322 -4.23 14.31 -20.25
CA VAL A 322 -5.62 14.09 -20.61
C VAL A 322 -5.86 12.60 -20.81
N ALA A 323 -6.78 12.05 -20.04
CA ALA A 323 -7.12 10.64 -20.09
C ALA A 323 -8.39 10.39 -20.92
N SER A 324 -8.45 9.21 -21.54
CA SER A 324 -9.65 8.64 -22.14
C SER A 324 -9.93 7.24 -21.57
N PRO A 325 -11.19 6.93 -21.26
CA PRO A 325 -11.61 5.55 -21.01
C PRO A 325 -11.59 4.71 -22.32
N THR A 326 -11.33 3.39 -22.27
CA THR A 326 -11.38 2.52 -23.48
C THR A 326 -12.68 1.71 -23.62
N GLU A 327 -13.03 1.50 -24.91
CA GLU A 327 -14.08 0.66 -25.55
C GLU A 327 -15.56 0.81 -25.10
N ARG A 328 -16.35 1.53 -25.93
CA ARG A 328 -17.77 1.24 -26.16
C ARG A 328 -17.89 0.12 -27.20
N SER A 329 -18.48 -1.03 -26.86
CA SER A 329 -19.04 -1.90 -27.91
C SER A 329 -20.25 -1.19 -28.53
N THR A 330 -20.20 -1.00 -29.84
CA THR A 330 -21.21 -0.34 -30.65
C THR A 330 -22.46 -1.21 -30.79
N SER A 331 -23.35 -1.24 -29.79
CA SER A 331 -24.72 -1.75 -29.95
C SER A 331 -25.64 -1.39 -28.78
N ALA A 332 -25.89 -0.10 -28.54
CA ALA A 332 -27.12 0.37 -27.88
C ALA A 332 -27.15 1.90 -27.93
N ILE A 333 -28.04 2.44 -28.75
CA ILE A 333 -28.60 3.78 -28.55
C ILE A 333 -29.83 3.56 -27.67
N PRO A 334 -29.87 3.95 -26.39
CA PRO A 334 -31.15 4.02 -25.68
C PRO A 334 -31.76 5.39 -25.96
N LYS A 335 -32.89 5.38 -26.66
CA LYS A 335 -33.90 6.45 -26.57
C LYS A 335 -34.28 6.60 -25.10
N PHE A 336 -33.89 7.70 -24.46
CA PHE A 336 -34.52 8.20 -23.23
C PHE A 336 -34.67 9.71 -23.36
N MET A 337 -35.59 10.12 -24.22
CA MET A 337 -36.42 11.30 -24.00
C MET A 337 -37.79 10.76 -23.56
N ASP A 338 -38.44 11.46 -22.64
CA ASP A 338 -39.80 11.23 -22.09
C ASP A 338 -39.92 10.35 -20.85
N LEU A 339 -39.45 10.84 -19.69
CA LEU A 339 -40.10 10.60 -18.39
C LEU A 339 -39.86 11.80 -17.44
N PRO A 340 -40.89 12.40 -16.82
CA PRO A 340 -40.73 13.43 -15.80
C PRO A 340 -40.48 12.78 -14.43
N GLY A 341 -39.37 13.17 -13.80
CA GLY A 341 -39.01 12.75 -12.44
C GLY A 341 -38.10 11.52 -12.41
N ILE A 342 -37.07 11.60 -11.55
CA ILE A 342 -35.95 10.65 -11.34
C ILE A 342 -34.76 10.90 -12.29
N LEU A 343 -33.94 11.89 -11.93
CA LEU A 343 -32.57 12.03 -12.42
C LEU A 343 -31.69 11.02 -11.69
N THR A 344 -31.47 9.85 -12.29
CA THR A 344 -30.44 8.90 -11.84
C THR A 344 -29.14 9.22 -12.59
N PRO A 345 -28.00 9.48 -11.92
CA PRO A 345 -26.76 9.69 -12.63
C PRO A 345 -26.26 8.37 -13.25
N ILE A 346 -26.12 8.39 -14.57
CA ILE A 346 -25.40 7.39 -15.35
C ILE A 346 -23.90 7.58 -15.06
N ASN A 347 -23.37 6.81 -14.12
CA ASN A 347 -22.19 5.94 -14.31
C ASN A 347 -21.53 5.56 -12.98
N SER A 348 -21.95 4.39 -12.49
CA SER A 348 -21.10 3.41 -11.82
C SER A 348 -20.55 2.38 -12.84
N ARG A 349 -20.22 2.78 -14.07
CA ARG A 349 -19.79 1.84 -15.12
C ARG A 349 -18.27 1.87 -15.21
N GLY A 350 -17.65 0.78 -14.75
CA GLY A 350 -16.21 0.57 -14.76
C GLY A 350 -15.63 0.68 -16.17
N TYR A 351 -14.55 1.44 -16.28
CA TYR A 351 -13.77 1.61 -17.50
C TYR A 351 -12.55 0.68 -17.44
N ALA A 352 -12.23 0.01 -18.54
CA ALA A 352 -11.01 -0.79 -18.69
C ALA A 352 -9.82 0.09 -19.11
N ALA A 353 -8.60 -0.45 -19.03
CA ALA A 353 -7.30 0.17 -19.32
C ALA A 353 -7.35 1.30 -20.38
N GLY A 354 -7.13 2.55 -19.96
CA GLY A 354 -7.33 3.77 -20.77
C GLY A 354 -6.21 4.09 -21.76
N THR A 355 -6.16 5.33 -22.24
CA THR A 355 -4.97 5.92 -22.88
C THR A 355 -4.80 7.34 -22.37
N VAL A 356 -3.57 7.76 -22.11
CA VAL A 356 -3.24 9.10 -21.61
C VAL A 356 -2.39 9.82 -22.63
N ARG A 357 -2.72 11.09 -22.89
CA ARG A 357 -1.93 11.97 -23.75
C ARG A 357 -1.39 13.14 -22.96
N LEU A 358 -0.17 13.52 -23.33
CA LEU A 358 0.55 14.65 -22.77
C LEU A 358 0.52 15.83 -23.73
N PHE A 359 0.22 17.01 -23.21
CA PHE A 359 0.21 18.28 -23.94
C PHE A 359 0.98 19.33 -23.14
N ASP A 360 1.58 20.29 -23.83
CA ASP A 360 1.97 21.56 -23.24
C ASP A 360 1.07 22.69 -23.73
N ARG A 361 1.36 23.91 -23.29
CA ARG A 361 0.67 25.11 -23.74
C ARG A 361 0.72 25.28 -25.27
N ASP A 362 1.88 25.06 -25.88
CA ASP A 362 2.10 25.35 -27.30
C ASP A 362 1.51 24.26 -28.23
N SER A 363 1.30 23.06 -27.68
CA SER A 363 0.64 21.93 -28.32
C SER A 363 -0.73 22.29 -28.90
N PHE A 364 -1.45 23.23 -28.28
CA PHE A 364 -2.76 23.70 -28.74
C PHE A 364 -2.69 24.55 -30.02
N ALA A 365 -1.58 25.25 -30.26
CA ALA A 365 -1.37 26.01 -31.49
C ALA A 365 -1.17 25.10 -32.72
N GLY A 366 -0.62 23.89 -32.50
CA GLY A 366 -0.41 22.88 -33.53
C GLY A 366 -1.42 21.73 -33.53
N GLN A 367 -2.34 21.69 -32.55
CA GLN A 367 -3.25 20.56 -32.26
C GLN A 367 -2.53 19.19 -32.21
N LYS A 368 -1.37 19.12 -31.56
CA LYS A 368 -0.55 17.91 -31.45
C LYS A 368 -0.38 17.49 -30.01
N SER A 369 -0.41 16.19 -29.73
CA SER A 369 0.07 15.66 -28.45
C SER A 369 1.59 15.52 -28.46
N LEU A 370 2.23 15.77 -27.33
CA LEU A 370 3.66 15.56 -27.13
C LEU A 370 4.00 14.06 -27.06
N LYS A 371 3.15 13.29 -26.36
CA LYS A 371 3.36 11.86 -26.12
C LYS A 371 2.03 11.16 -25.88
N THR A 372 1.93 9.91 -26.33
CA THR A 372 0.80 9.00 -26.07
C THR A 372 1.29 7.82 -25.25
N VAL A 373 0.55 7.46 -24.21
CA VAL A 373 0.82 6.31 -23.33
C VAL A 373 -0.38 5.38 -23.42
N LYS A 374 -0.18 4.19 -24.00
CA LYS A 374 -1.21 3.15 -24.17
C LYS A 374 -1.08 2.07 -23.09
N PHE A 375 -2.22 1.60 -22.59
CA PHE A 375 -2.31 0.47 -21.67
C PHE A 375 -2.93 -0.74 -22.41
N SER A 376 -2.31 -1.93 -22.39
CA SER A 376 -2.71 -3.09 -23.22
C SER A 376 -3.63 -4.11 -22.52
N LYS A 377 -4.50 -4.79 -23.29
CA LYS A 377 -5.45 -5.84 -22.86
C LYS A 377 -4.77 -7.18 -22.55
N ILE A 378 -5.22 -7.87 -21.50
CA ILE A 378 -4.71 -9.18 -21.03
C ILE A 378 -5.23 -10.32 -21.92
N LYS A 379 -4.36 -11.24 -22.36
CA LYS A 379 -4.72 -12.48 -23.09
C LYS A 379 -4.98 -13.62 -22.09
N GLY A 380 -6.18 -14.21 -22.05
CA GLY A 380 -6.37 -15.43 -21.23
C GLY A 380 -7.77 -16.05 -21.06
N SER A 381 -8.91 -15.41 -21.34
CA SER A 381 -10.21 -16.01 -20.96
C SER A 381 -10.90 -16.81 -22.08
N LYS A 382 -11.26 -18.07 -21.79
CA LYS A 382 -12.15 -18.90 -22.62
C LYS A 382 -13.61 -18.85 -22.11
N SER A 383 -14.52 -18.79 -23.09
CA SER A 383 -15.94 -19.19 -23.12
C SER A 383 -17.01 -18.46 -22.28
N ASN A 384 -17.91 -17.79 -23.02
CA ASN A 384 -19.38 -17.78 -22.94
C ASN A 384 -20.09 -17.68 -21.56
N ALA A 385 -20.36 -16.44 -21.11
CA ALA A 385 -21.55 -16.11 -20.32
C ALA A 385 -21.95 -14.64 -20.55
N ARG A 386 -23.26 -14.36 -20.67
CA ARG A 386 -23.82 -13.05 -21.06
C ARG A 386 -23.74 -12.04 -19.91
N LEU A 387 -23.23 -10.84 -20.22
CA LEU A 387 -22.94 -9.72 -19.30
C LEU A 387 -24.12 -8.76 -19.17
N GLY A 388 -24.55 -8.50 -17.93
CA GLY A 388 -25.47 -7.43 -17.55
C GLY A 388 -25.11 -6.91 -16.16
N GLY A 389 -24.78 -5.62 -16.06
CA GLY A 389 -24.29 -4.99 -14.83
C GLY A 389 -22.78 -5.22 -14.64
N SER A 390 -22.06 -4.16 -14.28
CA SER A 390 -20.64 -4.18 -13.95
C SER A 390 -20.37 -5.12 -12.77
N GLY A 391 -20.13 -6.39 -13.08
CA GLY A 391 -19.58 -7.38 -12.17
C GLY A 391 -18.18 -7.72 -12.64
N TRP A 392 -17.17 -7.36 -11.84
CA TRP A 392 -15.96 -8.16 -11.81
C TRP A 392 -16.33 -9.47 -11.11
N HIS A 393 -15.99 -10.60 -11.72
CA HIS A 393 -16.04 -11.88 -11.04
C HIS A 393 -14.74 -12.03 -10.24
N ILE A 394 -14.83 -12.43 -8.97
CA ILE A 394 -13.69 -12.97 -8.24
C ILE A 394 -13.44 -14.36 -8.82
N GLY A 395 -12.49 -14.45 -9.74
CA GLY A 395 -11.77 -15.69 -10.02
C GLY A 395 -10.49 -15.68 -9.17
N GLU A 396 -10.06 -16.87 -8.74
CA GLU A 396 -8.87 -17.06 -7.92
C GLU A 396 -7.62 -16.35 -8.55
N ASN A 397 -7.05 -15.41 -7.81
CA ASN A 397 -5.61 -15.07 -7.76
C ASN A 397 -4.91 -14.04 -8.69
N ASP A 398 -5.52 -13.28 -9.61
CA ASP A 398 -4.70 -12.39 -10.47
C ASP A 398 -5.14 -10.91 -10.59
N LEU A 399 -4.17 -9.99 -10.49
CA LEU A 399 -4.20 -8.62 -11.04
C LEU A 399 -3.03 -8.45 -12.03
N TRP A 400 -3.26 -7.92 -13.23
CA TRP A 400 -2.21 -7.68 -14.24
C TRP A 400 -2.03 -6.18 -14.53
N ILE A 401 -0.77 -5.74 -14.57
CA ILE A 401 -0.34 -4.41 -15.04
C ILE A 401 0.05 -4.52 -16.52
N SER A 402 -0.37 -3.58 -17.35
CA SER A 402 0.15 -3.46 -18.72
C SER A 402 1.37 -2.54 -18.78
N GLU A 403 2.48 -3.02 -19.35
CA GLU A 403 3.59 -2.15 -19.78
C GLU A 403 3.11 -1.12 -20.81
N ALA A 404 3.50 0.15 -20.65
CA ALA A 404 3.36 1.16 -21.68
C ALA A 404 4.57 1.09 -22.63
N MET A 405 4.36 0.66 -23.87
CA MET A 405 5.35 0.83 -24.94
C MET A 405 5.19 2.20 -25.59
N ALA A 406 6.27 2.98 -25.65
CA ALA A 406 6.35 4.17 -26.47
C ALA A 406 6.56 3.76 -27.94
N ASP A 407 5.76 4.28 -28.86
CA ASP A 407 6.04 4.13 -30.28
C ASP A 407 7.35 4.86 -30.61
N GLY A 408 8.41 4.10 -30.97
CA GLY A 408 9.57 4.65 -31.67
C GLY A 408 10.98 4.30 -31.16
N GLU A 409 11.16 3.75 -29.96
CA GLU A 409 12.50 3.39 -29.46
C GLU A 409 12.67 1.89 -29.17
N LYS A 410 13.61 1.25 -29.87
CA LYS A 410 14.17 -0.05 -29.44
C LYS A 410 15.10 0.20 -28.25
N GLY A 411 14.54 0.42 -27.07
CA GLY A 411 15.28 0.65 -25.82
C GLY A 411 15.44 -0.63 -25.00
N ARG A 412 16.68 -1.00 -24.68
CA ARG A 412 17.01 -2.12 -23.78
C ARG A 412 16.37 -1.94 -22.40
N ILE A 413 15.82 -3.02 -21.85
CA ILE A 413 15.44 -3.16 -20.44
C ILE A 413 16.61 -2.72 -19.56
N ARG A 414 16.47 -1.59 -18.85
CA ARG A 414 17.35 -1.22 -17.75
C ARG A 414 16.59 -1.43 -16.45
N ARG A 415 17.00 -2.47 -15.71
CA ARG A 415 16.56 -2.76 -14.34
C ARG A 415 17.06 -1.63 -13.44
N PHE A 416 16.17 -0.73 -13.00
CA PHE A 416 16.53 0.28 -12.00
C PHE A 416 16.49 -0.38 -10.62
N ARG A 417 17.57 -0.18 -9.84
CA ARG A 417 17.71 -0.69 -8.47
C ARG A 417 16.79 0.06 -7.52
N GLU A 418 16.21 -0.70 -6.61
CA GLU A 418 15.35 -0.29 -5.50
C GLU A 418 15.96 0.86 -4.68
N GLY A 419 15.21 1.94 -4.55
CA GLY A 419 15.32 2.87 -3.43
C GLY A 419 13.99 2.85 -2.69
N ASN A 420 14.02 2.39 -1.43
CA ASN A 420 12.92 2.31 -0.47
C ASN A 420 11.91 3.46 -0.64
N LYS A 421 10.69 3.20 -1.13
CA LYS A 421 9.58 4.18 -1.04
C LYS A 421 8.13 3.72 -1.30
N PHE A 422 7.83 2.44 -1.58
CA PHE A 422 6.48 2.06 -2.06
C PHE A 422 5.79 0.85 -1.39
N SER A 423 6.26 0.38 -0.22
CA SER A 423 5.77 -0.85 0.44
C SER A 423 4.41 -0.78 1.16
N GLN A 424 3.75 0.38 1.25
CA GLN A 424 2.66 0.61 2.23
C GLN A 424 1.22 0.52 1.65
N ILE A 425 1.04 0.09 0.39
CA ILE A 425 -0.27 0.08 -0.31
C ILE A 425 -0.93 -1.31 -0.36
N SER A 426 -0.18 -2.37 -0.08
CA SER A 426 -0.60 -3.78 -0.18
C SER A 426 -1.50 -4.23 0.99
N GLU A 427 -1.31 -3.70 2.20
CA GLU A 427 -2.13 -4.04 3.38
C GLU A 427 -3.60 -3.61 3.22
N CYS A 428 -3.86 -2.68 2.31
CA CYS A 428 -5.14 -2.07 2.01
C CYS A 428 -6.18 -3.05 1.40
N ILE A 429 -5.70 -4.07 0.69
CA ILE A 429 -6.53 -4.90 -0.21
C ILE A 429 -6.95 -6.22 0.46
N ASN A 430 -6.17 -6.75 1.39
CA ASN A 430 -6.41 -8.04 2.06
C ASN A 430 -7.66 -8.09 2.96
N GLY A 431 -8.39 -6.99 3.10
CA GLY A 431 -9.62 -6.90 3.91
C GLY A 431 -10.93 -6.82 3.13
N LEU A 432 -10.90 -7.00 1.80
CA LEU A 432 -12.07 -6.87 0.92
C LEU A 432 -12.85 -8.19 0.81
N LYS A 433 -14.18 -8.10 0.71
CA LYS A 433 -15.08 -9.27 0.57
C LYS A 433 -15.80 -9.22 -0.78
N SER A 434 -16.32 -10.38 -1.20
CA SER A 434 -17.19 -10.47 -2.38
C SER A 434 -18.40 -9.55 -2.23
N GLY A 435 -18.57 -8.56 -3.12
CA GLY A 435 -19.70 -7.63 -3.14
C GLY A 435 -19.36 -6.14 -2.94
N ASP A 436 -18.11 -5.81 -2.61
CA ASP A 436 -17.66 -4.42 -2.44
C ASP A 436 -17.70 -3.65 -3.79
N ARG A 437 -18.15 -2.38 -3.78
CA ARG A 437 -18.20 -1.50 -4.97
C ARG A 437 -17.06 -0.48 -4.92
N PHE A 438 -16.38 -0.24 -6.05
CA PHE A 438 -15.13 0.53 -6.09
C PHE A 438 -15.20 1.77 -7.00
N GLY A 439 -14.52 2.84 -6.57
CA GLY A 439 -14.10 3.96 -7.41
C GLY A 439 -12.59 4.14 -7.25
N VAL A 440 -11.88 4.42 -8.35
CA VAL A 440 -10.42 4.65 -8.35
C VAL A 440 -10.18 6.12 -8.69
N SER A 441 -9.45 6.83 -7.83
CA SER A 441 -8.80 8.10 -8.18
C SER A 441 -7.33 7.78 -8.52
N ILE A 442 -6.90 8.17 -9.72
CA ILE A 442 -5.51 8.00 -10.18
C ILE A 442 -4.77 9.30 -9.88
N THR A 443 -3.84 9.28 -8.93
CA THR A 443 -2.90 10.38 -8.69
C THR A 443 -1.60 10.10 -9.43
N MET A 444 -1.26 10.90 -10.44
CA MET A 444 -0.07 10.72 -11.27
C MET A 444 1.07 11.61 -10.75
N TYR A 445 2.22 11.01 -10.40
CA TYR A 445 3.44 11.73 -10.05
C TYR A 445 4.46 11.67 -11.18
N PHE A 446 5.21 12.76 -11.34
CA PHE A 446 6.30 12.89 -12.29
C PHE A 446 7.54 13.39 -11.55
N ASP A 447 8.58 12.55 -11.48
CA ASP A 447 9.94 12.96 -11.15
C ASP A 447 10.80 12.73 -12.39
N ASN A 448 11.55 13.78 -12.77
CA ASN A 448 12.58 13.84 -13.81
C ASN A 448 12.61 12.63 -14.77
N ASP A 449 11.69 12.65 -15.75
CA ASP A 449 11.54 11.71 -16.89
C ASP A 449 10.87 10.35 -16.63
N THR A 450 10.34 10.07 -15.43
CA THR A 450 9.63 8.82 -15.14
C THR A 450 8.14 9.04 -14.84
N LEU A 451 7.26 8.34 -15.57
CA LEU A 451 5.85 8.20 -15.22
C LEU A 451 5.73 7.15 -14.10
N LEU A 452 5.43 7.57 -12.88
CA LEU A 452 5.09 6.65 -11.79
C LEU A 452 3.61 6.26 -11.92
N VAL A 453 3.36 5.09 -12.53
CA VAL A 453 2.11 4.35 -12.33
C VAL A 453 2.32 3.50 -11.07
N VAL A 454 1.73 3.90 -9.95
CA VAL A 454 1.85 3.13 -8.71
C VAL A 454 0.95 1.90 -8.80
N GLY A 455 1.53 0.71 -8.63
CA GLY A 455 0.78 -0.51 -8.40
C GLY A 455 1.60 -1.77 -8.59
N GLU A 456 2.65 -2.00 -7.81
CA GLU A 456 3.17 -3.36 -7.63
C GLU A 456 2.56 -3.92 -6.34
N ILE A 457 1.66 -4.89 -6.45
CA ILE A 457 1.05 -5.57 -5.30
C ILE A 457 1.84 -6.85 -5.10
N ASN A 458 2.87 -6.81 -4.26
CA ASN A 458 3.32 -8.04 -3.63
C ASN A 458 2.25 -8.44 -2.61
N ALA A 459 1.81 -9.70 -2.62
CA ALA A 459 0.93 -10.18 -1.57
C ALA A 459 1.66 -10.07 -0.22
N HIS A 460 0.93 -9.87 0.88
CA HIS A 460 1.53 -9.85 2.22
C HIS A 460 1.15 -11.11 2.98
N LEU A 461 2.12 -11.65 3.70
CA LEU A 461 1.94 -12.84 4.50
C LEU A 461 2.62 -12.63 5.84
N THR A 462 1.90 -12.92 6.93
CA THR A 462 2.56 -12.97 8.25
C THR A 462 3.39 -14.24 8.36
N VAL A 463 4.45 -14.23 9.15
CA VAL A 463 5.25 -15.45 9.41
C VAL A 463 4.38 -16.58 9.96
N ARG A 464 3.41 -16.25 10.84
CA ARG A 464 2.44 -17.23 11.35
C ARG A 464 1.61 -17.86 10.23
N ASP A 465 1.05 -17.05 9.34
CA ASP A 465 0.21 -17.53 8.25
C ASP A 465 1.03 -18.30 7.21
N ALA A 466 2.29 -17.93 7.01
CA ALA A 466 3.25 -18.65 6.16
C ALA A 466 3.52 -20.08 6.67
N LEU A 467 3.75 -20.23 7.97
CA LEU A 467 3.92 -21.53 8.62
C LEU A 467 2.62 -22.35 8.56
N ASN A 468 1.47 -21.71 8.80
CA ASN A 468 0.17 -22.36 8.68
C ASN A 468 -0.08 -22.88 7.26
N GLN A 469 0.14 -22.05 6.24
CA GLN A 469 0.02 -22.43 4.83
C GLN A 469 0.99 -23.56 4.46
N ALA A 470 2.24 -23.51 4.93
CA ALA A 470 3.20 -24.58 4.70
C ALA A 470 2.70 -25.93 5.24
N MET A 471 2.22 -25.97 6.49
CA MET A 471 1.65 -27.19 7.07
C MET A 471 0.39 -27.63 6.34
N ASP A 472 -0.51 -26.70 6.04
CA ASP A 472 -1.76 -26.99 5.34
C ASP A 472 -1.51 -27.62 3.96
N GLU A 473 -0.61 -27.03 3.19
CA GLU A 473 -0.26 -27.51 1.85
C GLU A 473 0.41 -28.90 1.90
N GLU A 474 1.34 -29.14 2.83
CA GLU A 474 1.99 -30.45 2.94
C GLU A 474 1.07 -31.53 3.53
N MET A 475 0.17 -31.19 4.45
CA MET A 475 -0.85 -32.10 4.97
C MET A 475 -1.92 -32.45 3.92
N THR A 476 -2.28 -31.50 3.05
CA THR A 476 -3.12 -31.76 1.86
C THR A 476 -2.40 -32.69 0.88
N ARG A 477 -1.10 -32.47 0.68
CA ARG A 477 -0.28 -33.21 -0.30
C ARG A 477 -0.01 -34.65 0.10
N ASP A 478 0.18 -34.92 1.39
CA ASP A 478 0.62 -36.22 1.89
C ASP A 478 -0.17 -36.62 3.13
N GLU A 479 -0.95 -37.70 3.01
CA GLU A 479 -1.80 -38.21 4.08
C GLU A 479 -1.02 -38.74 5.29
N THR A 480 0.28 -39.00 5.12
CA THR A 480 1.17 -39.46 6.20
C THR A 480 1.69 -38.32 7.08
N VAL A 481 1.50 -37.06 6.67
CA VAL A 481 1.95 -35.88 7.42
C VAL A 481 0.94 -35.51 8.48
N TYR A 482 1.31 -35.41 9.76
CA TYR A 482 0.37 -35.00 10.80
C TYR A 482 1.08 -34.12 11.82
N ILE A 483 0.32 -33.28 12.53
CA ILE A 483 0.85 -32.46 13.61
C ILE A 483 0.43 -33.02 14.96
N LEU A 484 1.38 -33.03 15.90
CA LEU A 484 1.12 -33.33 17.31
C LEU A 484 1.91 -32.38 18.21
N GLY A 485 1.33 -32.05 19.34
CA GLY A 485 1.94 -31.22 20.38
C GLY A 485 0.90 -30.70 21.36
N GLU A 486 1.36 -29.93 22.34
CA GLU A 486 0.48 -29.29 23.31
C GLU A 486 -0.33 -28.17 22.63
N GLU A 487 -1.64 -28.19 22.79
CA GLU A 487 -2.58 -27.14 22.33
C GLU A 487 -2.67 -26.94 20.81
N VAL A 488 -2.08 -27.82 20.00
CA VAL A 488 -2.06 -27.69 18.53
C VAL A 488 -3.43 -27.84 17.87
N ALA A 489 -4.38 -28.51 18.54
CA ALA A 489 -5.67 -28.87 17.97
C ALA A 489 -6.80 -27.94 18.46
N GLN A 490 -7.45 -28.25 19.58
CA GLN A 490 -8.68 -27.53 19.98
C GLN A 490 -8.42 -26.06 20.32
N TYR A 491 -7.23 -25.76 20.84
CA TYR A 491 -6.82 -24.41 21.18
C TYR A 491 -6.30 -23.61 19.97
N ASN A 492 -6.31 -24.23 18.78
CA ASN A 492 -5.82 -23.67 17.52
C ASN A 492 -4.32 -23.31 17.56
N GLY A 493 -3.53 -23.98 18.40
CA GLY A 493 -2.12 -23.71 18.64
C GLY A 493 -1.90 -22.62 19.69
N ALA A 494 -0.92 -22.82 20.57
CA ALA A 494 -0.54 -21.85 21.61
C ALA A 494 -0.33 -20.44 21.02
N TYR A 495 0.40 -20.37 19.90
CA TYR A 495 0.70 -19.13 19.16
C TYR A 495 -0.12 -18.96 17.87
N LYS A 496 -1.19 -19.74 17.71
CA LYS A 496 -2.12 -19.71 16.57
C LYS A 496 -1.52 -20.12 15.22
N VAL A 497 -0.37 -20.79 15.21
CA VAL A 497 0.30 -21.28 13.99
C VAL A 497 -0.47 -22.45 13.34
N SER A 498 -1.11 -23.31 14.12
CA SER A 498 -1.90 -24.46 13.63
C SER A 498 -3.41 -24.16 13.49
N LYS A 499 -3.80 -22.88 13.52
CA LYS A 499 -5.21 -22.46 13.48
C LYS A 499 -5.93 -23.03 12.25
N GLY A 500 -7.13 -23.58 12.45
CA GLY A 500 -7.99 -24.11 11.38
C GLY A 500 -7.63 -25.52 10.89
N LEU A 501 -6.49 -26.08 11.31
CA LEU A 501 -6.05 -27.40 10.82
C LEU A 501 -6.91 -28.53 11.40
N LEU A 502 -7.35 -28.44 12.66
CA LEU A 502 -8.19 -29.48 13.26
C LEU A 502 -9.55 -29.56 12.54
N GLU A 503 -10.16 -28.41 12.27
CA GLU A 503 -11.42 -28.32 11.55
C GLU A 503 -11.33 -28.90 10.13
N LYS A 504 -10.15 -28.79 9.49
CA LYS A 504 -9.90 -29.27 8.14
C LYS A 504 -9.53 -30.76 8.09
N TYR A 505 -8.70 -31.26 8.99
CA TYR A 505 -8.09 -32.61 8.90
C TYR A 505 -8.57 -33.60 9.97
N GLY A 506 -9.24 -33.12 11.02
CA GLY A 506 -9.76 -33.94 12.10
C GLY A 506 -8.71 -34.41 13.11
N ASP A 507 -9.22 -35.06 14.15
CA ASP A 507 -8.48 -35.51 15.35
C ASP A 507 -7.35 -36.52 15.06
N LYS A 508 -7.42 -37.27 13.96
CA LYS A 508 -6.37 -38.21 13.55
C LYS A 508 -5.10 -37.54 13.02
N ARG A 509 -5.19 -36.30 12.56
CA ARG A 509 -4.11 -35.60 11.85
C ARG A 509 -3.63 -34.34 12.58
N VAL A 510 -4.41 -33.86 13.55
CA VAL A 510 -4.08 -32.74 14.43
C VAL A 510 -4.34 -33.17 15.87
N ILE A 511 -3.26 -33.52 16.58
CA ILE A 511 -3.33 -34.28 17.83
C ILE A 511 -2.84 -33.45 19.00
N ASP A 512 -3.75 -33.05 19.89
CA ASP A 512 -3.37 -32.49 21.20
C ASP A 512 -2.70 -33.58 22.06
N THR A 513 -1.57 -33.24 22.67
CA THR A 513 -0.83 -34.13 23.57
C THR A 513 -0.95 -33.67 25.03
N PRO A 514 -0.74 -34.58 26.00
CA PRO A 514 -0.39 -34.17 27.36
C PRO A 514 0.92 -33.37 27.37
N ILE A 515 1.19 -32.68 28.49
CA ILE A 515 2.44 -31.95 28.74
C ILE A 515 3.53 -32.95 29.14
N THR A 516 4.02 -33.71 28.16
CA THR A 516 4.99 -34.80 28.33
C THR A 516 5.95 -34.86 27.14
N GLU A 517 6.79 -33.84 27.00
CA GLU A 517 7.64 -33.57 25.83
C GLU A 517 8.48 -34.79 25.41
N MET A 518 9.11 -35.47 26.37
CA MET A 518 9.86 -36.70 26.09
C MET A 518 8.97 -37.80 25.48
N GLY A 519 7.75 -37.95 26.01
CA GLY A 519 6.81 -38.97 25.59
C GLY A 519 6.30 -38.74 24.19
N PHE A 520 5.74 -37.56 23.90
CA PHE A 520 5.19 -37.30 22.57
C PHE A 520 6.27 -37.15 21.49
N ALA A 521 7.46 -36.64 21.83
CA ALA A 521 8.59 -36.63 20.89
C ALA A 521 9.04 -38.05 20.55
N GLY A 522 9.10 -38.96 21.53
CA GLY A 522 9.39 -40.38 21.29
C GLY A 522 8.33 -41.07 20.44
N ILE A 523 7.04 -40.76 20.66
CA ILE A 523 5.94 -41.24 19.82
C ILE A 523 6.08 -40.75 18.38
N ALA A 524 6.40 -39.46 18.19
CA ALA A 524 6.65 -38.88 16.88
C ALA A 524 7.85 -39.56 16.20
N VAL A 525 8.97 -39.73 16.88
CA VAL A 525 10.13 -40.45 16.30
C VAL A 525 9.74 -41.88 15.93
N GLY A 526 9.07 -42.61 16.83
CA GLY A 526 8.62 -43.97 16.56
C GLY A 526 7.69 -44.08 15.34
N SER A 527 6.77 -43.13 15.17
CA SER A 527 5.87 -43.11 14.02
C SER A 527 6.59 -42.73 12.72
N ALA A 528 7.59 -41.84 12.80
CA ALA A 528 8.44 -41.50 11.66
C ALA A 528 9.25 -42.72 11.17
N LEU A 529 9.85 -43.47 12.10
CA LEU A 529 10.56 -44.72 11.80
C LEU A 529 9.63 -45.81 11.22
N ALA A 530 8.33 -45.73 11.53
CA ALA A 530 7.30 -46.62 10.97
C ALA A 530 6.72 -46.13 9.63
N GLY A 531 7.20 -45.00 9.09
CA GLY A 531 6.84 -44.49 7.76
C GLY A 531 5.84 -43.33 7.74
N LEU A 532 5.47 -42.75 8.88
CA LEU A 532 4.71 -41.49 8.92
C LEU A 532 5.62 -40.26 8.85
N LYS A 533 5.05 -39.06 8.70
CA LYS A 533 5.80 -37.79 8.64
C LYS A 533 5.31 -36.79 9.69
N PRO A 534 5.62 -37.03 10.98
CA PRO A 534 5.17 -36.16 12.05
C PRO A 534 5.83 -34.77 12.00
N VAL A 535 5.00 -33.76 12.24
CA VAL A 535 5.39 -32.40 12.62
C VAL A 535 5.17 -32.29 14.13
N CYS A 536 6.24 -32.49 14.90
CA CYS A 536 6.24 -32.44 16.36
C CYS A 536 6.46 -30.98 16.82
N GLU A 537 5.45 -30.39 17.45
CA GLU A 537 5.51 -29.03 18.00
C GLU A 537 5.93 -29.07 19.47
N PHE A 538 7.01 -28.35 19.80
CA PHE A 538 7.28 -27.93 21.17
C PHE A 538 6.72 -26.52 21.36
N MET A 539 5.95 -26.30 22.44
CA MET A 539 5.36 -24.99 22.72
C MET A 539 6.43 -23.88 22.77
N THR A 540 7.60 -24.18 23.34
CA THR A 540 8.84 -23.44 23.08
C THR A 540 10.02 -24.41 23.03
N PHE A 541 11.09 -24.06 22.33
CA PHE A 541 12.30 -24.89 22.34
C PHE A 541 12.96 -25.01 23.72
N ASN A 542 12.64 -24.17 24.70
CA ASN A 542 13.10 -24.37 26.08
C ASN A 542 12.63 -25.73 26.63
N PHE A 543 11.41 -26.13 26.28
CA PHE A 543 10.80 -27.38 26.72
C PHE A 543 11.33 -28.59 25.96
N SER A 544 11.87 -28.38 24.76
CA SER A 544 12.56 -29.43 24.00
C SER A 544 13.76 -30.02 24.74
N MET A 545 14.32 -29.32 25.75
CA MET A 545 15.36 -29.89 26.62
C MET A 545 14.91 -31.16 27.33
N GLN A 546 13.62 -31.29 27.69
CA GLN A 546 13.09 -32.52 28.26
C GLN A 546 13.12 -33.68 27.25
N ALA A 547 13.02 -33.39 25.95
CA ALA A 547 12.89 -34.36 24.87
C ALA A 547 14.15 -34.49 24.00
N ILE A 548 15.23 -33.79 24.33
CA ILE A 548 16.40 -33.68 23.47
C ILE A 548 17.05 -35.03 23.18
N ASP A 549 16.94 -35.99 24.11
CA ASP A 549 17.41 -37.36 23.91
C ASP A 549 16.72 -38.05 22.71
N GLN A 550 15.41 -37.86 22.54
CA GLN A 550 14.67 -38.40 21.39
C GLN A 550 15.11 -37.74 20.07
N VAL A 551 15.31 -36.42 20.10
CA VAL A 551 15.77 -35.67 18.92
C VAL A 551 17.17 -36.12 18.51
N VAL A 552 18.08 -36.31 19.47
CA VAL A 552 19.50 -36.59 19.21
C VAL A 552 19.77 -38.08 19.02
N ASN A 553 19.42 -38.91 20.00
CA ASN A 553 19.82 -40.31 20.01
C ASN A 553 18.87 -41.20 19.21
N SER A 554 17.56 -40.96 19.29
CA SER A 554 16.56 -41.77 18.58
C SER A 554 16.32 -41.33 17.14
N ALA A 555 16.37 -40.03 16.85
CA ALA A 555 16.12 -39.51 15.50
C ALA A 555 17.43 -39.32 14.71
N ALA A 556 18.26 -38.34 15.10
CA ALA A 556 19.40 -37.88 14.28
C ALA A 556 20.38 -39.00 13.90
N LYS A 557 20.71 -39.88 14.85
CA LYS A 557 21.76 -40.89 14.68
C LYS A 557 21.27 -42.18 14.03
N THR A 558 19.96 -42.42 13.96
CA THR A 558 19.40 -43.72 13.56
C THR A 558 19.70 -44.08 12.11
N ARG A 559 19.63 -43.12 11.18
CA ARG A 559 19.98 -43.38 9.77
C ARG A 559 21.43 -43.83 9.62
N TYR A 560 22.35 -43.24 10.38
CA TYR A 560 23.76 -43.64 10.37
C TYR A 560 23.96 -45.02 11.00
N MET A 561 23.42 -45.24 12.21
CA MET A 561 23.58 -46.50 12.94
C MET A 561 22.95 -47.70 12.24
N SER A 562 21.89 -47.49 11.47
CA SER A 562 21.22 -48.52 10.66
C SER A 562 21.90 -48.78 9.31
N GLY A 563 23.03 -48.13 9.01
CA GLY A 563 23.70 -48.25 7.71
C GLY A 563 22.88 -47.68 6.55
N GLY A 564 22.05 -46.67 6.81
CA GLY A 564 21.19 -46.02 5.81
C GLY A 564 19.88 -46.75 5.50
N THR A 565 19.56 -47.83 6.23
CA THR A 565 18.37 -48.66 5.97
C THR A 565 17.09 -48.12 6.60
N ILE A 566 17.20 -47.28 7.63
CA ILE A 566 16.07 -46.68 8.34
C ILE A 566 16.14 -45.15 8.19
N GLU A 567 15.09 -44.57 7.60
CA GLU A 567 14.89 -43.12 7.54
C GLU A 567 14.08 -42.63 8.74
N CYS A 568 14.18 -41.33 9.07
CA CYS A 568 13.42 -40.71 10.14
C CYS A 568 12.89 -39.35 9.67
N PRO A 569 11.84 -39.33 8.82
CA PRO A 569 11.25 -38.11 8.30
C PRO A 569 10.39 -37.42 9.37
N ILE A 570 11.03 -36.66 10.24
CA ILE A 570 10.38 -35.93 11.34
C ILE A 570 10.79 -34.47 11.34
N VAL A 571 9.82 -33.59 11.57
CA VAL A 571 10.07 -32.17 11.83
C VAL A 571 9.84 -31.88 13.31
N PHE A 572 10.81 -31.25 13.97
CA PHE A 572 10.64 -30.63 15.28
C PHE A 572 10.56 -29.12 15.08
N ARG A 573 9.44 -28.50 15.46
CA ARG A 573 9.24 -27.06 15.28
C ARG A 573 8.69 -26.37 16.53
N GLY A 574 8.78 -25.05 16.55
CA GLY A 574 8.32 -24.21 17.66
C GLY A 574 9.13 -22.92 17.79
N PRO A 575 8.68 -21.97 18.62
CA PRO A 575 9.41 -20.73 18.85
C PRO A 575 10.70 -20.99 19.64
N ASN A 576 11.77 -20.30 19.25
CA ASN A 576 13.12 -20.40 19.79
C ASN A 576 13.70 -19.00 20.08
N GLY A 577 14.52 -18.92 21.14
CA GLY A 577 15.16 -17.68 21.57
C GLY A 577 14.25 -16.79 22.42
N ALA A 578 14.62 -15.52 22.54
CA ALA A 578 13.94 -14.58 23.39
C ALA A 578 12.56 -14.16 22.86
N ALA A 579 11.63 -13.99 23.81
CA ALA A 579 10.34 -13.33 23.65
C ALA A 579 10.31 -12.05 24.51
N ALA A 580 9.13 -11.48 24.78
CA ALA A 580 8.99 -10.28 25.62
C ALA A 580 8.56 -10.63 27.05
N GLY A 581 9.41 -10.36 28.04
CA GLY A 581 9.07 -10.45 29.46
C GLY A 581 8.91 -11.87 30.01
N VAL A 582 9.45 -12.89 29.34
CA VAL A 582 9.27 -14.31 29.74
C VAL A 582 10.41 -14.85 30.61
N ALA A 583 11.43 -14.03 30.88
CA ALA A 583 12.55 -14.32 31.77
C ALA A 583 13.37 -15.57 31.37
N ALA A 584 14.17 -16.08 32.33
CA ALA A 584 15.29 -16.98 32.05
C ALA A 584 14.92 -18.32 31.40
N GLN A 585 13.86 -19.00 31.86
CA GLN A 585 13.52 -20.36 31.44
C GLN A 585 12.70 -20.43 30.13
N HIS A 586 12.35 -19.27 29.56
CA HIS A 586 11.53 -19.19 28.34
C HIS A 586 12.22 -18.41 27.21
N SER A 587 13.50 -18.06 27.35
CA SER A 587 14.20 -17.16 26.42
C SER A 587 15.44 -17.77 25.75
N GLN A 588 15.71 -19.06 25.94
CA GLN A 588 16.95 -19.67 25.47
C GLN A 588 16.90 -19.94 23.94
N CYS A 589 18.01 -19.65 23.27
CA CYS A 589 18.23 -20.01 21.86
C CYS A 589 19.01 -21.34 21.79
N PHE A 590 18.51 -22.30 21.01
CA PHE A 590 19.06 -23.65 20.85
C PHE A 590 19.74 -23.88 19.51
N ALA A 591 19.96 -22.83 18.71
CA ALA A 591 20.59 -22.92 17.39
C ALA A 591 21.95 -23.63 17.44
N ALA A 592 22.84 -23.22 18.35
CA ALA A 592 24.15 -23.83 18.50
C ALA A 592 24.08 -25.29 19.00
N TRP A 593 23.18 -25.58 19.96
CA TRP A 593 23.00 -26.93 20.49
C TRP A 593 22.61 -27.92 19.38
N TYR A 594 21.51 -27.66 18.68
CA TYR A 594 21.07 -28.56 17.61
C TYR A 594 22.00 -28.53 16.40
N GLY A 595 22.60 -27.38 16.08
CA GLY A 595 23.56 -27.24 14.98
C GLY A 595 24.83 -28.09 15.16
N SER A 596 25.19 -28.41 16.41
CA SER A 596 26.35 -29.25 16.73
C SER A 596 26.14 -30.74 16.46
N VAL A 597 24.90 -31.20 16.25
CA VAL A 597 24.57 -32.64 16.23
C VAL A 597 24.57 -33.21 14.80
N PRO A 598 25.47 -34.15 14.45
CA PRO A 598 25.41 -34.84 13.18
C PRO A 598 24.15 -35.69 13.01
N GLY A 599 23.61 -35.72 11.79
CA GLY A 599 22.36 -36.39 11.47
C GLY A 599 21.13 -35.47 11.53
N LEU A 600 21.22 -34.33 12.21
CA LEU A 600 20.20 -33.27 12.12
C LEU A 600 20.46 -32.34 10.93
N LYS A 601 19.35 -31.79 10.42
CA LYS A 601 19.33 -30.49 9.73
C LYS A 601 18.66 -29.47 10.64
N VAL A 602 19.15 -28.24 10.65
CA VAL A 602 18.67 -27.18 11.55
C VAL A 602 18.50 -25.90 10.75
N VAL A 603 17.28 -25.37 10.73
CA VAL A 603 16.91 -24.14 10.02
C VAL A 603 16.32 -23.13 11.00
N SER A 604 16.48 -21.85 10.69
CA SER A 604 16.06 -20.73 11.54
C SER A 604 15.52 -19.60 10.67
N PRO A 605 14.22 -19.63 10.31
CA PRO A 605 13.62 -18.67 9.39
C PRO A 605 13.56 -17.25 10.00
N PHE A 606 13.67 -16.24 9.13
CA PHE A 606 13.49 -14.84 9.47
C PHE A 606 12.16 -14.29 8.92
N SER A 607 11.92 -14.45 7.61
CA SER A 607 10.78 -13.85 6.89
C SER A 607 9.63 -14.84 6.64
N ALA A 608 8.50 -14.35 6.12
CA ALA A 608 7.39 -15.21 5.69
C ALA A 608 7.80 -16.15 4.53
N GLU A 609 8.63 -15.66 3.60
CA GLU A 609 9.25 -16.47 2.54
C GLU A 609 10.07 -17.63 3.16
N ASP A 610 10.97 -17.32 4.09
CA ASP A 610 11.80 -18.32 4.76
C ASP A 610 10.93 -19.35 5.49
N ALA A 611 9.96 -18.88 6.26
CA ALA A 611 9.12 -19.71 7.10
C ALA A 611 8.30 -20.70 6.27
N LYS A 612 7.66 -20.25 5.18
CA LYS A 612 6.92 -21.14 4.28
C LYS A 612 7.85 -22.11 3.58
N GLY A 613 8.88 -21.61 2.91
CA GLY A 613 9.75 -22.41 2.06
C GLY A 613 10.58 -23.45 2.84
N LEU A 614 11.12 -23.08 4.00
CA LEU A 614 11.93 -23.98 4.83
C LEU A 614 11.09 -25.01 5.57
N LEU A 615 9.88 -24.67 6.05
CA LEU A 615 9.02 -25.67 6.69
C LEU A 615 8.53 -26.72 5.68
N LYS A 616 8.16 -26.30 4.46
CA LYS A 616 7.82 -27.25 3.38
C LYS A 616 9.00 -28.13 3.02
N ALA A 617 10.21 -27.56 2.92
CA ALA A 617 11.42 -28.33 2.67
C ALA A 617 11.72 -29.32 3.82
N ALA A 618 11.50 -28.90 5.08
CA ALA A 618 11.68 -29.75 6.26
C ALA A 618 10.73 -30.95 6.27
N ILE A 619 9.43 -30.74 5.98
CA ILE A 619 8.42 -31.81 5.94
C ILE A 619 8.70 -32.81 4.82
N ARG A 620 9.30 -32.34 3.71
CA ARG A 620 9.67 -33.20 2.56
C ARG A 620 10.98 -33.95 2.77
N ASP A 621 11.78 -33.60 3.79
CA ASP A 621 13.08 -34.21 4.02
C ASP A 621 12.95 -35.61 4.64
N PRO A 622 13.74 -36.62 4.19
CA PRO A 622 13.71 -37.95 4.79
C PRO A 622 14.48 -38.05 6.13
N ASN A 623 15.04 -36.95 6.63
CA ASN A 623 15.83 -36.90 7.85
C ASN A 623 15.19 -35.99 8.91
N PRO A 624 15.64 -36.07 10.17
CA PRO A 624 15.14 -35.19 11.22
C PRO A 624 15.55 -33.74 10.97
N VAL A 625 14.58 -32.84 10.91
CA VAL A 625 14.79 -31.40 10.72
C VAL A 625 14.25 -30.62 11.91
N VAL A 626 15.09 -29.75 12.48
CA VAL A 626 14.72 -28.81 13.53
C VAL A 626 14.46 -27.44 12.91
N VAL A 627 13.26 -26.90 13.10
CA VAL A 627 12.81 -25.60 12.58
C VAL A 627 12.67 -24.63 13.75
N LEU A 628 13.69 -23.78 13.93
CA LEU A 628 13.80 -22.82 15.02
C LEU A 628 13.12 -21.49 14.66
N GLU A 629 11.81 -21.42 14.90
CA GLU A 629 10.99 -20.24 14.65
C GLU A 629 11.23 -19.15 15.71
N ASN A 630 10.55 -18.01 15.61
CA ASN A 630 10.65 -16.95 16.61
C ASN A 630 9.28 -16.33 16.92
N GLU A 631 8.94 -16.27 18.21
CA GLU A 631 7.63 -15.84 18.68
C GLU A 631 7.30 -14.40 18.27
N LEU A 632 8.28 -13.50 18.39
CA LEU A 632 8.12 -12.10 18.04
C LEU A 632 8.04 -11.85 16.53
N MET A 633 8.43 -12.84 15.70
CA MET A 633 8.29 -12.77 14.25
C MET A 633 6.90 -13.23 13.77
N TYR A 634 6.15 -14.02 14.54
CA TYR A 634 4.87 -14.59 14.09
C TYR A 634 3.86 -13.54 13.61
N GLY A 635 3.77 -12.40 14.30
CA GLY A 635 2.87 -11.30 13.93
C GLY A 635 3.40 -10.37 12.84
N VAL A 636 4.65 -10.55 12.40
CA VAL A 636 5.29 -9.66 11.42
C VAL A 636 4.86 -10.05 10.02
N SER A 637 4.39 -9.06 9.27
CA SER A 637 3.95 -9.16 7.88
C SER A 637 5.11 -8.86 6.94
N PHE A 638 5.30 -9.70 5.92
CA PHE A 638 6.30 -9.49 4.87
C PHE A 638 5.63 -9.42 3.49
N PRO A 639 6.13 -8.56 2.58
CA PRO A 639 5.81 -8.72 1.17
C PRO A 639 6.35 -10.05 0.66
N VAL A 640 5.55 -10.76 -0.13
CA VAL A 640 5.90 -12.04 -0.77
C VAL A 640 5.51 -12.01 -2.24
N SER A 641 6.30 -12.68 -3.07
CA SER A 641 6.01 -12.85 -4.50
C SER A 641 4.95 -13.93 -4.74
N ASP A 642 4.37 -13.94 -5.94
CA ASP A 642 3.45 -15.02 -6.36
C ASP A 642 4.11 -16.41 -6.31
N GLU A 643 5.43 -16.47 -6.53
CA GLU A 643 6.19 -17.71 -6.40
C GLU A 643 6.08 -18.28 -4.97
N VAL A 644 6.20 -17.44 -3.95
CA VAL A 644 6.09 -17.84 -2.53
C VAL A 644 4.67 -18.33 -2.21
N LEU A 645 3.65 -17.76 -2.85
CA LEU A 645 2.26 -18.21 -2.70
C LEU A 645 2.01 -19.57 -3.35
N GLY A 646 2.85 -19.97 -4.31
CA GLY A 646 2.76 -21.25 -4.99
C GLY A 646 2.84 -22.45 -4.04
N LYS A 647 1.98 -23.45 -4.24
CA LYS A 647 1.95 -24.69 -3.43
C LYS A 647 3.22 -25.53 -3.54
N ASP A 648 4.00 -25.31 -4.58
CA ASP A 648 5.26 -26.02 -4.84
C ASP A 648 6.50 -25.27 -4.33
N PHE A 649 6.33 -24.05 -3.80
CA PHE A 649 7.42 -23.25 -3.28
C PHE A 649 8.16 -23.95 -2.15
N VAL A 650 9.47 -24.10 -2.31
CA VAL A 650 10.37 -24.69 -1.31
C VAL A 650 11.71 -23.96 -1.36
N ILE A 651 12.35 -23.83 -0.20
CA ILE A 651 13.71 -23.30 -0.11
C ILE A 651 14.67 -24.46 0.13
N GLU A 652 15.79 -24.47 -0.59
CA GLU A 652 16.84 -25.46 -0.38
C GLU A 652 17.48 -25.27 1.01
N ILE A 653 17.43 -26.32 1.85
CA ILE A 653 18.12 -26.35 3.14
C ILE A 653 19.64 -26.36 2.88
N GLY A 654 20.37 -25.51 3.60
CA GLY A 654 21.81 -25.31 3.42
C GLY A 654 22.18 -24.13 2.51
N LYS A 655 21.21 -23.30 2.11
CA LYS A 655 21.43 -22.09 1.31
C LYS A 655 21.09 -20.82 2.08
N ALA A 656 22.06 -19.93 2.19
CA ALA A 656 21.86 -18.59 2.73
C ALA A 656 21.27 -17.64 1.67
N LYS A 657 20.69 -16.51 2.10
CA LYS A 657 20.19 -15.45 1.24
C LYS A 657 20.92 -14.15 1.55
N ILE A 658 21.38 -13.46 0.50
CA ILE A 658 21.81 -12.06 0.61
C ILE A 658 20.53 -11.21 0.62
N GLU A 659 20.17 -10.64 1.77
CA GLU A 659 19.00 -9.77 1.93
C GLU A 659 19.31 -8.35 1.45
N ARG A 660 20.57 -7.95 1.52
CA ARG A 660 21.05 -6.64 1.06
C ARG A 660 22.46 -6.76 0.52
N GLU A 661 22.68 -6.33 -0.71
CA GLU A 661 24.03 -6.23 -1.30
C GLU A 661 24.84 -5.10 -0.65
N GLY A 662 26.14 -5.34 -0.47
CA GLY A 662 27.08 -4.34 0.05
C GLY A 662 28.52 -4.56 -0.42
N SER A 663 29.41 -3.67 -0.01
CA SER A 663 30.82 -3.65 -0.45
C SER A 663 31.83 -3.45 0.66
N ASP A 664 31.43 -2.92 1.82
CA ASP A 664 32.39 -2.46 2.82
C ASP A 664 32.49 -3.41 4.00
N ILE A 665 31.40 -4.10 4.35
CA ILE A 665 31.38 -5.08 5.45
C ILE A 665 30.26 -6.11 5.25
N THR A 666 30.54 -7.37 5.58
CA THR A 666 29.56 -8.45 5.61
C THR A 666 28.99 -8.61 7.02
N ILE A 667 27.66 -8.64 7.14
CA ILE A 667 26.92 -8.89 8.37
C ILE A 667 26.11 -10.17 8.19
N VAL A 668 26.44 -11.21 8.96
CA VAL A 668 25.77 -12.52 8.91
C VAL A 668 24.86 -12.67 10.12
N ALA A 669 23.59 -12.98 9.89
CA ALA A 669 22.58 -13.13 10.93
C ALA A 669 21.61 -14.28 10.63
N HIS A 670 20.85 -14.72 11.65
CA HIS A 670 19.74 -15.66 11.47
C HIS A 670 18.55 -15.24 12.34
N SER A 671 17.35 -15.69 11.97
CA SER A 671 16.10 -15.38 12.68
C SER A 671 15.86 -13.86 12.83
N ARG A 672 15.20 -13.43 13.91
CA ARG A 672 14.89 -12.02 14.20
C ARG A 672 16.09 -11.06 14.11
N PRO A 673 17.32 -11.41 14.56
CA PRO A 673 18.51 -10.57 14.34
C PRO A 673 18.79 -10.14 12.89
N VAL A 674 18.26 -10.82 11.87
CA VAL A 674 18.37 -10.38 10.47
C VAL A 674 17.72 -9.00 10.28
N GLN A 675 16.57 -8.72 10.93
CA GLN A 675 15.97 -7.39 10.88
C GLN A 675 16.92 -6.34 11.47
N PHE A 676 17.53 -6.62 12.62
CA PHE A 676 18.46 -5.69 13.26
C PHE A 676 19.71 -5.44 12.40
N ALA A 677 20.16 -6.44 11.64
CA ALA A 677 21.25 -6.29 10.69
C ALA A 677 20.85 -5.41 9.49
N LEU A 678 19.62 -5.54 8.97
CA LEU A 678 19.08 -4.68 7.92
C LEU A 678 18.96 -3.23 8.41
N ASP A 679 18.38 -3.01 9.59
CA ASP A 679 18.25 -1.68 10.20
C ASP A 679 19.63 -1.06 10.46
N ALA A 680 20.61 -1.85 10.92
CA ALA A 680 21.98 -1.40 11.10
C ALA A 680 22.66 -1.04 9.77
N ALA A 681 22.39 -1.78 8.70
CA ALA A 681 22.89 -1.47 7.36
C ALA A 681 22.31 -0.14 6.84
N GLU A 682 21.05 0.19 7.14
CA GLU A 682 20.47 1.51 6.83
C GLU A 682 21.14 2.63 7.61
N GLU A 683 21.40 2.46 8.90
CA GLU A 683 22.13 3.45 9.71
C GLU A 683 23.59 3.62 9.26
N LEU A 684 24.26 2.54 8.88
CA LEU A 684 25.62 2.57 8.32
C LEU A 684 25.66 3.29 6.96
N ALA A 685 24.64 3.12 6.12
CA ALA A 685 24.55 3.78 4.83
C ALA A 685 24.50 5.32 4.96
N LYS A 686 23.87 5.85 6.02
CA LYS A 686 23.89 7.30 6.32
C LYS A 686 25.29 7.84 6.61
N ALA A 687 26.20 6.97 7.07
CA ALA A 687 27.61 7.28 7.28
C ALA A 687 28.50 6.90 6.08
N GLY A 688 27.90 6.56 4.92
CA GLY A 688 28.62 6.16 3.72
C GLY A 688 29.27 4.78 3.83
N ILE A 689 28.75 3.89 4.69
CA ILE A 689 29.22 2.50 4.82
C ILE A 689 28.18 1.56 4.18
N SER A 690 28.61 0.80 3.18
CA SER A 690 27.79 -0.13 2.41
C SER A 690 27.88 -1.55 2.98
N ALA A 691 26.95 -1.91 3.88
CA ALA A 691 26.92 -3.23 4.50
C ALA A 691 26.14 -4.29 3.68
N GLU A 692 26.76 -5.44 3.45
CA GLU A 692 26.11 -6.64 2.90
C GLU A 692 25.47 -7.43 4.05
N VAL A 693 24.19 -7.78 3.93
CA VAL A 693 23.46 -8.54 4.96
C VAL A 693 23.13 -9.93 4.43
N ILE A 694 23.61 -10.95 5.15
CA ILE A 694 23.35 -12.37 4.86
C ILE A 694 22.43 -12.95 5.93
N ASN A 695 21.28 -13.44 5.48
CA ASN A 695 20.39 -14.30 6.25
C ASN A 695 20.83 -15.76 6.07
N LEU A 696 21.29 -16.38 7.15
CA LEU A 696 21.81 -17.74 7.13
C LEU A 696 20.80 -18.77 6.63
N ARG A 697 19.51 -18.62 7.01
CA ARG A 697 18.42 -19.60 6.87
C ARG A 697 18.67 -20.96 7.53
N SER A 698 19.79 -21.60 7.22
CA SER A 698 20.23 -22.89 7.74
C SER A 698 21.42 -22.73 8.69
N ILE A 699 21.27 -23.27 9.90
CA ILE A 699 22.34 -23.39 10.89
C ILE A 699 23.15 -24.66 10.60
N ARG A 700 22.48 -25.74 10.16
CA ARG A 700 23.10 -27.00 9.76
C ARG A 700 22.37 -27.62 8.57
N PRO A 701 23.05 -27.91 7.45
CA PRO A 701 24.41 -27.47 7.13
C PRO A 701 24.48 -25.94 6.97
N LEU A 702 25.60 -25.36 7.38
CA LEU A 702 25.88 -23.93 7.22
C LEU A 702 26.33 -23.64 5.78
N ASP A 703 25.84 -22.57 5.17
CA ASP A 703 26.30 -22.11 3.85
C ASP A 703 27.57 -21.27 3.96
N ILE A 704 28.67 -21.91 4.35
CA ILE A 704 29.96 -21.23 4.51
C ILE A 704 30.45 -20.62 3.18
N GLY A 705 30.08 -21.22 2.05
CA GLY A 705 30.46 -20.75 0.71
C GLY A 705 29.91 -19.36 0.38
N ALA A 706 28.65 -19.09 0.74
CA ALA A 706 28.05 -17.76 0.60
C ALA A 706 28.78 -16.71 1.45
N ILE A 707 29.13 -17.07 2.69
CA ILE A 707 29.83 -16.17 3.63
C ILE A 707 31.25 -15.86 3.11
N VAL A 708 31.99 -16.88 2.68
CA VAL A 708 33.33 -16.73 2.08
C VAL A 708 33.29 -15.82 0.85
N THR A 709 32.30 -16.02 -0.03
CA THR A 709 32.17 -15.21 -1.25
C THR A 709 31.93 -13.73 -0.93
N SER A 710 31.07 -13.45 0.05
CA SER A 710 30.79 -12.10 0.53
C SER A 710 32.00 -11.48 1.23
N LEU A 711 32.67 -12.21 2.12
CA LEU A 711 33.84 -11.73 2.84
C LEU A 711 34.99 -11.36 1.90
N LYS A 712 35.23 -12.14 0.84
CA LYS A 712 36.26 -11.80 -0.17
C LYS A 712 35.97 -10.50 -0.92
N LYS A 713 34.70 -10.06 -0.96
CA LYS A 713 34.27 -8.79 -1.55
C LYS A 713 34.41 -7.62 -0.57
N THR A 714 34.14 -7.84 0.72
CA THR A 714 34.02 -6.77 1.72
C THR A 714 35.21 -6.64 2.67
N ASN A 715 36.05 -7.67 2.74
CA ASN A 715 37.23 -7.80 3.61
C ASN A 715 36.95 -7.73 5.14
N HIS A 716 35.68 -7.58 5.55
CA HIS A 716 35.28 -7.42 6.95
C HIS A 716 34.03 -8.26 7.24
N LEU A 717 33.99 -8.89 8.42
CA LEU A 717 32.88 -9.75 8.81
C LEU A 717 32.43 -9.51 10.24
N ILE A 718 31.10 -9.44 10.42
CA ILE A 718 30.42 -9.44 11.71
C ILE A 718 29.36 -10.53 11.71
N THR A 719 29.27 -11.27 12.81
CA THR A 719 28.17 -12.22 13.04
C THR A 719 27.21 -11.67 14.09
N VAL A 720 25.91 -11.83 13.88
CA VAL A 720 24.84 -11.38 14.78
C VAL A 720 23.92 -12.54 15.14
N GLU A 721 23.80 -12.85 16.43
CA GLU A 721 22.88 -13.87 16.93
C GLU A 721 22.18 -13.43 18.23
N GLY A 722 20.98 -13.93 18.49
CA GLY A 722 20.27 -13.67 19.75
C GLY A 722 20.67 -14.62 20.89
N GLY A 723 21.46 -15.66 20.59
CA GLY A 723 21.91 -16.66 21.57
C GLY A 723 23.06 -16.18 22.44
N TRP A 724 23.44 -17.02 23.40
CA TRP A 724 24.60 -16.78 24.27
C TRP A 724 25.93 -16.81 23.50
N PRO A 725 26.96 -16.06 23.95
CA PRO A 725 28.19 -15.89 23.17
C PRO A 725 29.11 -17.10 23.16
N GLN A 726 29.19 -17.85 24.25
CA GLN A 726 30.12 -18.96 24.36
C GLN A 726 29.59 -20.15 23.59
N PHE A 727 30.40 -20.69 22.66
CA PHE A 727 30.02 -21.81 21.79
C PHE A 727 28.75 -21.53 20.95
N GLY A 728 28.49 -20.26 20.64
CA GLY A 728 27.36 -19.79 19.81
C GLY A 728 27.59 -19.99 18.31
N VAL A 729 26.59 -19.66 17.49
CA VAL A 729 26.63 -19.83 16.02
C VAL A 729 27.77 -19.02 15.40
N GLY A 730 27.98 -17.79 15.88
CA GLY A 730 29.07 -16.92 15.42
C GLY A 730 30.45 -17.45 15.77
N SER A 731 30.58 -18.34 16.77
CA SER A 731 31.88 -18.97 17.07
C SER A 731 32.29 -19.98 16.00
N GLU A 732 31.34 -20.78 15.51
CA GLU A 732 31.55 -21.74 14.42
C GLU A 732 31.87 -21.02 13.10
N ILE A 733 31.12 -19.95 12.78
CA ILE A 733 31.40 -19.14 11.59
C ILE A 733 32.81 -18.55 11.65
N ALA A 734 33.21 -17.97 12.79
CA ALA A 734 34.53 -17.38 12.94
C ALA A 734 35.65 -18.42 12.79
N ALA A 735 35.47 -19.62 13.36
CA ALA A 735 36.43 -20.71 13.22
C ALA A 735 36.56 -21.19 11.77
N GLN A 736 35.43 -21.49 11.10
CA GLN A 736 35.46 -21.95 9.71
C GLN A 736 36.04 -20.91 8.75
N ILE A 737 35.77 -19.62 8.97
CA ILE A 737 36.37 -18.56 8.15
C ILE A 737 37.88 -18.49 8.35
N MET A 738 38.35 -18.56 9.60
CA MET A 738 39.77 -18.59 9.94
C MET A 738 40.49 -19.81 9.32
N GLU A 739 39.82 -20.95 9.22
CA GLU A 739 40.34 -22.18 8.60
C GLU A 739 40.21 -22.21 7.06
N SER A 740 39.46 -21.26 6.47
CA SER A 740 39.18 -21.22 5.03
C SER A 740 40.17 -20.36 4.24
N ASP A 741 40.07 -20.44 2.91
CA ASP A 741 40.81 -19.57 1.99
C ASP A 741 40.35 -18.10 2.00
N ALA A 742 39.36 -17.75 2.83
CA ALA A 742 38.93 -16.37 3.05
C ALA A 742 39.72 -15.66 4.16
N PHE A 743 40.50 -16.39 4.97
CA PHE A 743 41.27 -15.80 6.06
C PHE A 743 42.19 -14.67 5.58
N ASP A 744 42.90 -14.88 4.46
CA ASP A 744 43.84 -13.91 3.89
C ASP A 744 43.15 -12.64 3.36
N TYR A 745 41.82 -12.62 3.26
CA TYR A 745 41.03 -11.47 2.82
C TYR A 745 40.52 -10.62 3.99
N LEU A 746 40.71 -11.03 5.25
CA LEU A 746 40.27 -10.26 6.41
C LEU A 746 41.22 -9.09 6.69
N ASP A 747 40.71 -7.86 6.56
CA ASP A 747 41.42 -6.63 6.93
C ASP A 747 41.28 -6.28 8.43
N SER A 748 40.40 -7.00 9.14
CA SER A 748 40.09 -6.79 10.56
C SER A 748 39.60 -8.10 11.20
N PRO A 749 39.76 -8.29 12.53
CA PRO A 749 39.20 -9.46 13.21
C PRO A 749 37.68 -9.57 13.04
N ILE A 750 37.18 -10.80 13.06
CA ILE A 750 35.73 -11.06 13.04
C ILE A 750 35.14 -10.64 14.40
N PHE A 751 34.16 -9.73 14.38
CA PHE A 751 33.43 -9.33 15.59
C PHE A 751 32.12 -10.10 15.71
N ARG A 752 31.76 -10.48 16.93
CA ARG A 752 30.50 -11.20 17.23
C ARG A 752 29.60 -10.33 18.10
N VAL A 753 28.37 -10.13 17.64
CA VAL A 753 27.31 -9.43 18.38
C VAL A 753 26.29 -10.49 18.80
N THR A 754 26.13 -10.69 20.10
CA THR A 754 25.35 -11.80 20.66
C THR A 754 24.36 -11.30 21.70
N GLY A 755 23.53 -12.19 22.25
CA GLY A 755 22.91 -11.95 23.55
C GLY A 755 23.97 -11.85 24.66
N ALA A 756 23.63 -11.21 25.78
CA ALA A 756 24.50 -11.13 26.95
C ALA A 756 24.71 -12.51 27.59
N ASP A 757 25.87 -12.72 28.22
CA ASP A 757 26.25 -13.99 28.86
C ASP A 757 25.63 -14.15 30.26
N ILE A 758 24.30 -14.10 30.30
CA ILE A 758 23.48 -14.25 31.51
C ILE A 758 22.18 -14.98 31.18
N PRO A 759 21.54 -15.63 32.16
CA PRO A 759 20.13 -15.99 32.05
C PRO A 759 19.28 -14.73 31.83
N MET A 760 18.28 -14.81 30.93
CA MET A 760 17.49 -13.65 30.54
C MET A 760 16.76 -13.01 31.75
N PRO A 761 17.02 -11.73 32.09
CA PRO A 761 16.32 -11.04 33.17
C PRO A 761 14.89 -10.65 32.77
N TYR A 762 13.98 -10.58 33.75
CA TYR A 762 12.59 -10.15 33.53
C TYR A 762 12.44 -8.63 33.36
N ALA A 763 13.23 -7.84 34.09
CA ALA A 763 13.06 -6.39 34.10
C ALA A 763 13.38 -5.81 32.71
N LYS A 764 12.42 -5.08 32.12
CA LYS A 764 12.48 -4.60 30.73
C LYS A 764 13.79 -3.90 30.37
N ASN A 765 14.27 -3.02 31.24
CA ASN A 765 15.52 -2.29 31.05
C ASN A 765 16.75 -3.22 31.00
N LEU A 766 16.73 -4.35 31.72
CA LEU A 766 17.79 -5.35 31.68
C LEU A 766 17.61 -6.32 30.50
N GLU A 767 16.37 -6.70 30.17
CA GLU A 767 16.06 -7.54 29.00
C GLU A 767 16.54 -6.87 27.71
N ASP A 768 16.27 -5.57 27.56
CA ASP A 768 16.74 -4.77 26.41
C ASP A 768 18.26 -4.72 26.29
N LEU A 769 18.97 -4.69 27.42
CA LEU A 769 20.43 -4.73 27.46
C LEU A 769 21.01 -6.14 27.25
N SER A 770 20.17 -7.17 27.34
CA SER A 770 20.58 -8.57 27.22
C SER A 770 20.49 -9.11 25.79
N LEU A 771 19.86 -8.36 24.88
CA LEU A 771 19.67 -8.74 23.48
C LEU A 771 20.51 -7.85 22.55
N PRO A 772 20.93 -8.38 21.38
CA PRO A 772 21.61 -7.57 20.38
C PRO A 772 20.68 -6.46 19.88
N SER A 773 21.21 -5.24 19.77
CA SER A 773 20.50 -4.09 19.21
C SER A 773 21.20 -3.54 17.96
N VAL A 774 20.47 -2.74 17.18
CA VAL A 774 21.01 -2.00 16.02
C VAL A 774 22.27 -1.23 16.39
N VAL A 775 22.28 -0.57 17.55
CA VAL A 775 23.43 0.21 18.04
C VAL A 775 24.65 -0.69 18.29
N ASN A 776 24.47 -1.89 18.83
CA ASN A 776 25.59 -2.83 19.03
C ASN A 776 26.21 -3.25 17.69
N ILE A 777 25.37 -3.51 16.68
CA ILE A 777 25.82 -3.92 15.34
C ILE A 777 26.57 -2.77 14.65
N VAL A 778 26.02 -1.55 14.67
CA VAL A 778 26.67 -0.36 14.10
C VAL A 778 28.02 -0.10 14.77
N ASN A 779 28.10 -0.22 16.10
CA ASN A 779 29.35 -0.03 16.84
C ASN A 779 30.39 -1.09 16.50
N ALA A 780 29.98 -2.36 16.35
CA ALA A 780 30.86 -3.43 15.91
C ALA A 780 31.37 -3.19 14.47
N ALA A 781 30.51 -2.72 13.57
CA ALA A 781 30.86 -2.39 12.18
C ALA A 781 31.87 -1.24 12.11
N ARG A 782 31.61 -0.16 12.84
CA ARG A 782 32.53 0.97 12.96
C ARG A 782 33.88 0.57 13.55
N LYS A 783 33.86 -0.26 14.59
CA LYS A 783 35.09 -0.81 15.18
C LYS A 783 35.86 -1.68 14.18
N SER A 784 35.17 -2.52 13.40
CA SER A 784 35.79 -3.37 12.38
C SER A 784 36.47 -2.52 11.30
N LEU A 785 35.81 -1.46 10.85
CA LEU A 785 36.26 -0.57 9.78
C LEU A 785 37.16 0.59 10.25
N ASN A 786 37.41 0.73 11.55
CA ASN A 786 38.10 1.87 12.16
C ASN A 786 37.53 3.25 11.76
N LYS A 787 36.20 3.41 11.81
CA LYS A 787 35.47 4.64 11.43
C LYS A 787 34.58 5.23 12.52
#